data_AF-A0A976IQ21-F1
#
_entry.id   AF-A0A976IQ21-F1
#
_cell.length_a   1.000
_cell.length_b   1.000
_cell.length_c   1.000
_cell.angle_alpha   90.00
_cell.angle_beta   90.00
_cell.angle_gamma   90.00
#
_symmetry.space_group_name_H-M   'P 1'
#
loop_
_entity.id
_entity.type
_entity.pdbx_description
1 polymer ?
#
loop_
_entity_poly.entity_id
_entity_poly.type
_entity_poly.pdbx_seq_one_letter_code
_entity_poly.pdbx_strand_id
1 'polypeptide(L)'
;MDAQRIKETVMSLIVLHRPIASDPKLQRVHLFAGRHLGEEEFDRQQEYADARLSPLLKTRPAGVVYGLRLASSGSGLAEAATFVVNPGLAVTPEGYTLHLQSPLKAQWQRVIEDYLQRTATADATGVYYLTLQQSQNTIDAPRVEPCQRAEFDPTRDSRLATVTSVRLQRLAIAPAVVTATPADQLQNWIAADRVDAEFLDNFNQAIPLALLAITSSGDDHTINWVSEAAGRYDAVARSGYRVLLNQTAAALRQVMQNHSLPANAGTPLADFLDNNLNLDFLPAAGELPLAWLQNADSPNPDFMWLPQHLSVDMVPVPEDSVLDLIHRHLPRRVIDLRQPAGDKVRLLLALRRQDYRADLLDIPPTDTQLESDLYRFYMRAYNAWHRWRQQFDKLYYVEPSDEDPLTGPGDLPAVERRVLDPTQFKQLDLPKPTLPPLTPNTLFQNVIQRALTEFGSSAPPYPYNRGIPAQPDFYSRWLVTEDGVTTPPPVPTPEQDGLVIQYAVALVELEAIENQIRAIRTRLEKTRDLLLLKRQQLDSQTVALSALAGGVAGDGNGLQVARWLPYASLNTNLLPEEVSTPSATSRSVSGISSGTMTSRSISGAVSSTSKTSATGSNFNFSNNLLSSALNTSTSSTPSYLTSKPQTFSAFELGINKKRLDLLANLAKSAVSKPAFEAREFRFGVLDHISPEINEYRKAYFGMQDLVTTINDLFDPTDASALRKKLKVSEQNLGLTAPAVLDAQIEAEADKQAGDDATKRQQLWGLLANQKRYEALFNAGKVLTKWISIVESRYNQIERKLQGKLREHTRKLAQIEKLSGLIRVARETLENLDRFFDEQLGDYGVAQRLLEEDWRRAHDANLERSRILTRAVQGLYYVRVRNTPVSVPVADPLSLRYKSRNDIVPGCDGDTDAALPDELEYFFDAVTEIPMQYWADLKPQRSKLPAFEKFDYLGQLRQARFKARSQRLTVNAGTDTLQARLHTVHIQNQSMLKQWSRLTLPAFTHSSVQTQARAATVFSLEDLSQSGTRSLRSEAQALRQKLEQCQACLLEKLAQLPGSIRLQWGQLAEDDRIRVEQVSWWPGLEQAEQDDFNATRTVSELIAWWFRQLSDDADAASRSAMRNMIRATLIFASLGDPQEIVRGNVFVAPRVVLPGERFRVKLNRRVLPGNRLQLLDLNQQVAAELSVVDHSPDSTQVRIVNVIQPNITINSRFAVVGRTRR
;
A
#
# COMPACT_ATOMS: atom_id res chain seq x y z
N MET A 1 -15.59 13.82 58.90
CA MET A 1 -16.32 14.28 60.09
C MET A 1 -15.28 14.46 61.19
N ASP A 2 -14.99 15.60 61.78
CA ASP A 2 -15.28 17.01 61.57
C ASP A 2 -14.19 17.77 62.36
N ALA A 3 -13.42 18.64 61.71
CA ALA A 3 -12.56 19.68 62.32
C ALA A 3 -11.66 20.41 61.29
N GLN A 4 -11.40 19.84 60.12
CA GLN A 4 -10.44 20.40 59.15
C GLN A 4 -11.05 21.22 57.99
N ARG A 5 -12.35 21.50 58.01
CA ARG A 5 -13.07 22.13 56.88
C ARG A 5 -13.44 23.62 57.05
N ILE A 6 -12.66 24.38 57.83
CA ILE A 6 -12.88 25.85 58.03
C ILE A 6 -11.67 26.71 57.59
N LYS A 7 -10.61 26.15 57.00
CA LYS A 7 -9.40 26.94 56.66
C LYS A 7 -9.37 27.62 55.28
N GLU A 8 -10.41 27.50 54.46
CA GLU A 8 -10.51 28.21 53.17
C GLU A 8 -11.92 28.73 52.94
N THR A 9 -12.39 29.61 53.82
CA THR A 9 -13.48 30.53 53.48
C THR A 9 -12.86 31.88 53.12
N VAL A 10 -12.99 32.22 51.83
CA VAL A 10 -12.95 33.58 51.31
C VAL A 10 -13.55 34.53 52.34
N MET A 11 -12.74 35.43 52.94
CA MET A 11 -13.29 36.57 53.66
C MET A 11 -13.95 37.49 52.63
N SER A 12 -15.22 37.23 52.32
CA SER A 12 -16.08 38.07 51.49
C SER A 12 -16.70 39.23 52.27
N LEU A 13 -16.25 39.48 53.51
CA LEU A 13 -16.78 40.51 54.39
C LEU A 13 -15.68 41.16 55.22
N ILE A 14 -15.35 42.42 54.90
CA ILE A 14 -14.63 43.31 55.81
C ILE A 14 -15.68 44.02 56.65
N VAL A 15 -15.86 43.58 57.88
CA VAL A 15 -16.79 44.23 58.81
C VAL A 15 -16.05 45.37 59.52
N LEU A 16 -16.22 46.59 59.02
CA LEU A 16 -15.77 47.82 59.71
C LEU A 16 -16.77 48.17 60.82
N HIS A 17 -16.78 47.40 61.91
CA HIS A 17 -17.44 47.86 63.14
C HIS A 17 -16.61 48.98 63.77
N ARG A 18 -17.24 50.05 64.29
CA ARG A 18 -16.63 50.90 65.32
C ARG A 18 -16.49 50.01 66.56
N PRO A 19 -15.28 49.59 66.94
CA PRO A 19 -15.12 48.74 68.10
C PRO A 19 -15.45 49.58 69.35
N ILE A 20 -16.41 49.13 70.15
CA ILE A 20 -16.58 49.64 71.52
C ILE A 20 -15.43 49.03 72.33
N ALA A 21 -14.52 49.86 72.83
CA ALA A 21 -13.36 49.40 73.58
C ALA A 21 -13.82 48.80 74.92
N SER A 22 -13.60 47.49 75.10
CA SER A 22 -13.83 46.78 76.37
C SER A 22 -12.66 46.90 77.35
N ASP A 23 -11.53 47.44 76.88
CA ASP A 23 -10.26 47.59 77.61
C ASP A 23 -9.66 48.97 77.28
N PRO A 24 -9.12 49.73 78.25
CA PRO A 24 -8.41 51.00 78.01
C PRO A 24 -7.31 50.89 76.93
N LYS A 25 -6.66 49.73 76.76
CA LYS A 25 -5.65 49.49 75.72
C LYS A 25 -6.22 49.47 74.30
N LEU A 26 -7.53 49.29 74.15
CA LEU A 26 -8.22 49.29 72.85
C LEU A 26 -8.88 50.64 72.51
N GLN A 27 -8.63 51.67 73.33
CA GLN A 27 -9.15 53.02 73.15
C GLN A 27 -8.12 53.94 72.48
N ARG A 28 -8.51 54.58 71.37
CA ARG A 28 -7.65 55.51 70.65
C ARG A 28 -7.53 56.83 71.41
N VAL A 29 -6.31 57.33 71.57
CA VAL A 29 -6.06 58.67 72.13
C VAL A 29 -6.61 59.75 71.17
N HIS A 30 -7.43 60.66 71.72
CA HIS A 30 -8.00 61.77 70.96
C HIS A 30 -6.97 62.89 70.80
N LEU A 31 -6.41 63.02 69.60
CA LEU A 31 -5.47 64.08 69.23
C LEU A 31 -6.22 65.32 68.76
N PHE A 32 -6.00 66.47 69.42
CA PHE A 32 -6.44 67.79 68.96
C PHE A 32 -5.34 68.82 69.24
N ALA A 33 -5.30 69.89 68.44
CA ALA A 33 -4.27 70.91 68.55
C ALA A 33 -4.28 71.57 69.95
N GLY A 34 -3.11 71.65 70.60
CA GLY A 34 -2.94 72.26 71.93
C GLY A 34 -2.98 71.28 73.12
N ARG A 35 -3.25 69.98 72.90
CA ARG A 35 -3.11 68.96 73.95
C ARG A 35 -1.64 68.57 74.13
N HIS A 36 -1.13 68.72 75.35
CA HIS A 36 0.16 68.15 75.74
C HIS A 36 0.01 66.64 75.94
N LEU A 37 0.69 65.85 75.12
CA LEU A 37 0.74 64.40 75.26
C LEU A 37 1.82 64.05 76.30
N GLY A 38 1.40 63.49 77.43
CA GLY A 38 2.30 62.90 78.42
C GLY A 38 2.75 61.49 78.04
N GLU A 39 3.70 60.94 78.79
CA GLU A 39 4.24 59.58 78.62
C GLU A 39 3.13 58.52 78.54
N GLU A 40 2.20 58.52 79.50
CA GLU A 40 1.07 57.58 79.54
C GLU A 40 0.12 57.69 78.33
N GLU A 41 0.07 58.83 77.65
CA GLU A 41 -0.76 59.02 76.46
C GLU A 41 -0.06 58.51 75.20
N PHE A 42 1.27 58.65 75.12
CA PHE A 42 2.05 58.00 74.07
C PHE A 42 2.05 56.48 74.21
N ASP A 43 2.19 55.98 75.45
CA ASP A 43 2.10 54.54 75.74
C ASP A 43 0.73 54.00 75.34
N ARG A 44 -0.36 54.67 75.71
CA ARG A 44 -1.72 54.28 75.29
C ARG A 44 -1.89 54.31 73.78
N GLN A 45 -1.28 55.27 73.07
CA GLN A 45 -1.36 55.33 71.62
C GLN A 45 -0.59 54.16 70.96
N GLN A 46 0.56 53.79 71.52
CA GLN A 46 1.37 52.67 71.04
C GLN A 46 0.72 51.32 71.37
N GLU A 47 0.26 51.13 72.61
CA GLU A 47 -0.52 49.96 73.03
C GLU A 47 -1.79 49.80 72.19
N TYR A 48 -2.48 50.90 71.86
CA TYR A 48 -3.64 50.87 70.97
C TYR A 48 -3.28 50.39 69.57
N ALA A 49 -2.18 50.86 68.99
CA ALA A 49 -1.74 50.43 67.67
C ALA A 49 -1.33 48.94 67.69
N ASP A 50 -0.53 48.54 68.68
CA ASP A 50 -0.05 47.16 68.84
C ASP A 50 -1.20 46.19 69.11
N ALA A 51 -2.16 46.54 69.97
CA ALA A 51 -3.33 45.71 70.25
C ALA A 51 -4.24 45.55 69.03
N ARG A 52 -4.31 46.55 68.14
CA ARG A 52 -5.09 46.47 66.88
C ARG A 52 -4.38 45.73 65.76
N LEU A 53 -3.06 45.83 65.69
CA LEU A 53 -2.27 45.18 64.66
C LEU A 53 -1.93 43.72 65.02
N SER A 54 -1.78 43.40 66.30
CA SER A 54 -1.38 42.06 66.75
C SER A 54 -2.27 40.91 66.23
N PRO A 55 -3.61 40.99 66.12
CA PRO A 55 -4.42 39.89 65.59
C PRO A 55 -4.21 39.70 64.08
N LEU A 56 -3.91 40.79 63.35
CA LEU A 56 -3.62 40.76 61.93
C LEU A 56 -2.20 40.21 61.68
N LEU A 57 -1.23 40.62 62.49
CA LEU A 57 0.17 40.25 62.34
C LEU A 57 0.50 38.85 62.89
N LYS A 58 -0.22 38.35 63.91
CA LYS A 58 -0.11 36.95 64.36
C LYS A 58 -0.48 35.93 63.29
N THR A 59 -1.24 36.33 62.27
CA THR A 59 -1.54 35.46 61.11
C THR A 59 -0.48 35.52 60.02
N ARG A 60 0.50 36.44 60.13
CA ARG A 60 1.63 36.58 59.21
C ARG A 60 2.86 35.87 59.78
N PRO A 61 3.70 35.25 58.95
CA PRO A 61 4.95 34.65 59.38
C PRO A 61 5.98 35.73 59.77
N ALA A 62 6.82 35.43 60.76
CA ALA A 62 7.89 36.31 61.20
C ALA A 62 8.99 36.46 60.13
N GLY A 63 9.61 37.63 60.06
CA GLY A 63 10.71 37.94 59.14
C GLY A 63 10.65 39.35 58.57
N VAL A 64 11.52 39.63 57.61
CA VAL A 64 11.63 40.93 56.94
C VAL A 64 10.56 41.08 55.86
N VAL A 65 9.84 42.19 55.86
CA VAL A 65 8.82 42.49 54.84
C VAL A 65 9.47 43.21 53.65
N TYR A 66 10.27 44.24 53.92
CA TYR A 66 11.09 44.93 52.91
C TYR A 66 12.24 45.69 53.58
N GLY A 67 13.28 46.05 52.81
CA GLY A 67 14.41 46.85 53.32
C GLY A 67 15.33 46.06 54.26
N LEU A 68 15.90 46.72 55.28
CA LEU A 68 16.77 46.09 56.30
C LEU A 68 17.95 45.29 55.71
N ARG A 69 18.52 45.77 54.59
CA ARG A 69 19.74 45.19 54.01
C ARG A 69 20.97 45.84 54.62
N LEU A 70 22.04 45.08 54.73
CA LEU A 70 23.35 45.52 55.14
C LEU A 70 24.09 46.11 53.93
N ALA A 71 24.77 47.21 54.16
CA ALA A 71 25.69 47.83 53.22
C ALA A 71 26.99 48.18 53.95
N SER A 72 28.11 48.14 53.25
CA SER A 72 29.40 48.64 53.74
C SER A 72 29.96 49.68 52.78
N SER A 73 30.92 50.49 53.25
CA SER A 73 31.58 51.53 52.46
C SER A 73 32.85 51.05 51.74
N GLY A 74 33.14 49.74 51.71
CA GLY A 74 34.40 49.15 51.20
C GLY A 74 34.19 47.97 50.23
N SER A 75 35.27 47.22 49.91
CA SER A 75 35.30 46.09 48.96
C SER A 75 34.46 44.87 49.37
N GLY A 76 34.12 44.75 50.65
CA GLY A 76 33.29 43.67 51.18
C GLY A 76 32.67 44.02 52.54
N LEU A 77 31.71 43.20 52.98
CA LEU A 77 30.98 43.42 54.25
C LEU A 77 31.78 42.99 55.49
N ALA A 78 32.60 41.95 55.35
CA ALA A 78 33.49 41.43 56.39
C ALA A 78 34.77 42.26 56.55
N GLU A 79 35.31 42.80 55.44
CA GLU A 79 36.55 43.60 55.43
C GLU A 79 36.34 45.04 55.93
N ALA A 80 35.11 45.55 55.87
CA ALA A 80 34.82 46.92 56.28
C ALA A 80 34.68 47.04 57.80
N ALA A 81 35.31 48.05 58.42
CA ALA A 81 35.19 48.30 59.86
C ALA A 81 33.78 48.74 60.32
N THR A 82 32.98 49.32 59.40
CA THR A 82 31.61 49.80 59.66
C THR A 82 30.63 49.21 58.66
N PHE A 83 29.40 48.95 59.12
CA PHE A 83 28.28 48.55 58.28
C PHE A 83 27.04 49.39 58.58
N VAL A 84 26.12 49.42 57.62
CA VAL A 84 24.88 50.19 57.68
C VAL A 84 23.70 49.26 57.43
N VAL A 85 22.71 49.28 58.32
CA VAL A 85 21.41 48.65 58.10
C VAL A 85 20.49 49.68 57.44
N ASN A 86 20.05 49.39 56.22
CA ASN A 86 19.15 50.26 55.47
C ASN A 86 17.74 50.30 56.11
N PRO A 87 16.99 51.41 55.99
CA PRO A 87 15.61 51.50 56.45
C PRO A 87 14.73 50.36 55.92
N GLY A 88 13.74 49.95 56.71
CA GLY A 88 12.86 48.85 56.35
C GLY A 88 11.92 48.42 57.47
N LEU A 89 11.10 47.41 57.17
CA LEU A 89 10.05 46.91 58.04
C LEU A 89 10.13 45.38 58.14
N ALA A 90 9.86 44.86 59.33
CA ALA A 90 9.84 43.44 59.61
C ALA A 90 8.78 43.10 60.67
N VAL A 91 8.39 41.84 60.75
CA VAL A 91 7.40 41.32 61.71
C VAL A 91 8.10 40.33 62.64
N THR A 92 8.00 40.55 63.94
CA THR A 92 8.60 39.67 64.96
C THR A 92 7.74 38.43 65.19
N PRO A 93 8.30 37.33 65.74
CA PRO A 93 7.54 36.14 66.12
C PRO A 93 6.36 36.41 67.07
N GLU A 94 6.49 37.39 67.96
CA GLU A 94 5.42 37.81 68.88
C GLU A 94 4.26 38.56 68.18
N GLY A 95 4.42 38.90 66.90
CA GLY A 95 3.43 39.63 66.11
C GLY A 95 3.53 41.15 66.22
N TYR A 96 4.71 41.68 66.59
CA TYR A 96 4.99 43.12 66.61
C TYR A 96 5.69 43.57 65.32
N THR A 97 5.55 44.86 64.98
CA THR A 97 6.28 45.45 63.85
C THR A 97 7.62 46.02 64.30
N LEU A 98 8.70 45.60 63.67
CA LEU A 98 10.02 46.20 63.80
C LEU A 98 10.26 47.12 62.60
N HIS A 99 10.30 48.43 62.85
CA HIS A 99 10.48 49.45 61.81
C HIS A 99 11.77 50.25 62.06
N LEU A 100 12.65 50.29 61.06
CA LEU A 100 13.81 51.17 61.02
C LEU A 100 13.56 52.31 60.01
N GLN A 101 13.35 53.54 60.50
CA GLN A 101 13.06 54.70 59.65
C GLN A 101 14.32 55.33 59.04
N SER A 102 15.41 55.39 59.80
CA SER A 102 16.70 55.97 59.39
C SER A 102 17.79 54.89 59.35
N PRO A 103 18.77 54.99 58.44
CA PRO A 103 19.84 53.99 58.35
C PRO A 103 20.62 53.89 59.66
N LEU A 104 20.78 52.67 60.18
CA LEU A 104 21.50 52.40 61.42
C LEU A 104 22.95 52.06 61.10
N LYS A 105 23.89 52.94 61.49
CA LYS A 105 25.33 52.72 61.33
C LYS A 105 25.89 52.01 62.56
N ALA A 106 26.63 50.93 62.36
CA ALA A 106 27.26 50.16 63.43
C ALA A 106 28.72 49.80 63.09
N GLN A 107 29.52 49.58 64.13
CA GLN A 107 30.92 49.13 64.04
C GLN A 107 30.99 47.68 64.50
N TRP A 108 31.69 46.83 63.74
CA TRP A 108 31.81 45.41 64.09
C TRP A 108 32.44 45.19 65.45
N GLN A 109 33.54 45.88 65.74
CA GLN A 109 34.24 45.77 67.03
C GLN A 109 33.32 46.06 68.21
N ARG A 110 32.54 47.15 68.13
CA ARG A 110 31.61 47.56 69.20
C ARG A 110 30.47 46.56 69.42
N VAL A 111 30.02 45.90 68.34
CA VAL A 111 28.98 44.86 68.41
C VAL A 111 29.53 43.58 69.07
N ILE A 112 30.80 43.24 68.81
CA ILE A 112 31.50 42.10 69.45
C ILE A 112 31.76 42.40 70.94
N GLU A 113 32.26 43.58 71.27
CA GLU A 113 32.47 44.02 72.67
C GLU A 113 31.18 43.98 73.49
N ASP A 114 30.07 44.49 72.94
CA ASP A 114 28.74 44.43 73.57
C ASP A 114 28.26 42.98 73.75
N TYR A 115 28.61 42.07 72.85
CA TYR A 115 28.34 40.64 73.06
C TYR A 115 29.16 40.08 74.24
N LEU A 116 30.49 40.25 74.24
CA LEU A 116 31.40 39.73 75.27
C LEU A 116 31.05 40.25 76.67
N GLN A 117 30.71 41.53 76.78
CA GLN A 117 30.28 42.16 78.04
C GLN A 117 28.97 41.57 78.57
N ARG A 118 27.99 41.31 77.70
CA ARG A 118 26.68 40.77 78.10
C ARG A 118 26.73 39.29 78.48
N THR A 119 27.55 38.50 77.79
CA THR A 119 27.66 37.05 78.06
C THR A 119 28.74 36.71 79.09
N ALA A 120 29.54 37.69 79.51
CA ALA A 120 30.68 37.51 80.42
C ALA A 120 31.67 36.43 79.94
N THR A 121 31.89 36.36 78.62
CA THR A 121 32.81 35.41 77.97
C THR A 121 34.02 36.15 77.39
N ALA A 122 35.20 35.52 77.38
CA ALA A 122 36.42 36.09 76.80
C ALA A 122 36.66 35.68 75.32
N ASP A 123 36.00 34.63 74.83
CA ASP A 123 36.16 34.13 73.46
C ASP A 123 34.88 34.35 72.63
N ALA A 124 35.00 35.14 71.55
CA ALA A 124 33.93 35.37 70.59
C ALA A 124 33.88 34.34 69.45
N THR A 125 34.79 33.35 69.41
CA THR A 125 34.90 32.43 68.29
C THR A 125 33.63 31.59 68.11
N GLY A 126 33.03 31.65 66.92
CA GLY A 126 31.79 30.95 66.62
C GLY A 126 31.00 31.54 65.45
N VAL A 127 29.82 30.97 65.19
CA VAL A 127 28.86 31.47 64.20
C VAL A 127 27.68 32.14 64.89
N TYR A 128 27.23 33.26 64.34
CA TYR A 128 26.21 34.12 64.92
C TYR A 128 25.16 34.52 63.89
N TYR A 129 23.90 34.66 64.35
CA TYR A 129 22.92 35.49 63.65
C TYR A 129 23.10 36.95 64.08
N LEU A 130 23.25 37.82 63.10
CA LEU A 130 23.12 39.26 63.29
C LEU A 130 21.63 39.59 63.36
N THR A 131 21.16 40.02 64.52
CA THR A 131 19.74 40.29 64.75
C THR A 131 19.51 41.78 64.92
N LEU A 132 18.37 42.24 64.41
CA LEU A 132 17.83 43.56 64.71
C LEU A 132 16.81 43.39 65.83
N GLN A 133 17.04 44.04 66.96
CA GLN A 133 16.16 43.96 68.12
C GLN A 133 15.65 45.35 68.48
N GLN A 134 14.37 45.43 68.84
CA GLN A 134 13.76 46.59 69.45
C GLN A 134 13.67 46.37 70.96
N SER A 135 14.14 47.33 71.75
CA SER A 135 14.09 47.25 73.23
C SER A 135 13.76 48.61 73.82
N GLN A 136 13.05 48.64 74.94
CA GLN A 136 12.85 49.85 75.72
C GLN A 136 14.10 50.13 76.54
N ASN A 137 14.77 51.23 76.24
CA ASN A 137 15.92 51.70 77.01
C ASN A 137 15.59 53.07 77.59
N THR A 138 16.03 53.30 78.83
CA THR A 138 16.00 54.64 79.40
C THR A 138 17.16 55.43 78.82
N ILE A 139 16.85 56.37 77.94
CA ILE A 139 17.80 57.36 77.45
C ILE A 139 17.86 58.47 78.50
N ASP A 140 19.06 59.01 78.72
CA ASP A 140 19.30 60.08 79.69
C ASP A 140 19.01 59.66 81.15
N ALA A 141 19.22 58.38 81.47
CA ALA A 141 19.18 57.89 82.85
C ALA A 141 20.23 58.65 83.71
N PRO A 142 19.97 58.88 85.01
CA PRO A 142 20.80 59.74 85.88
C PRO A 142 22.27 59.29 86.05
N ARG A 143 22.64 58.11 85.53
CA ARG A 143 24.00 57.56 85.54
C ARG A 143 24.71 57.57 84.17
N VAL A 144 24.09 58.15 83.13
CA VAL A 144 24.63 58.17 81.76
C VAL A 144 25.24 59.55 81.47
N GLU A 145 26.51 59.58 81.10
CA GLU A 145 27.20 60.83 80.71
C GLU A 145 26.55 61.44 79.46
N PRO A 146 26.26 62.76 79.43
CA PRO A 146 25.62 63.38 78.28
C PRO A 146 26.59 63.45 77.09
N CYS A 147 26.09 63.17 75.89
CA CYS A 147 26.91 63.08 74.67
C CYS A 147 27.48 64.42 74.16
N GLN A 148 27.12 65.56 74.75
CA GLN A 148 27.60 66.90 74.32
C GLN A 148 27.85 67.90 75.46
N ARG A 149 27.48 67.60 76.71
CA ARG A 149 27.69 68.48 77.89
C ARG A 149 28.11 67.64 79.08
N ALA A 150 29.08 68.09 79.86
CA ALA A 150 29.54 67.36 81.06
C ALA A 150 28.83 67.81 82.35
N GLU A 151 27.98 68.84 82.29
CA GLU A 151 27.25 69.37 83.43
C GLU A 151 25.97 68.57 83.71
N PHE A 152 25.76 68.21 84.98
CA PHE A 152 24.55 67.55 85.46
C PHE A 152 23.37 68.54 85.41
N ASP A 153 22.40 68.29 84.53
CA ASP A 153 21.17 69.09 84.41
C ASP A 153 20.05 68.44 85.24
N PRO A 154 19.65 69.03 86.40
CA PRO A 154 18.61 68.49 87.26
C PRO A 154 17.18 68.63 86.67
N THR A 155 17.02 69.34 85.55
CA THR A 155 15.76 69.44 84.80
C THR A 155 15.69 68.48 83.62
N ARG A 156 16.70 67.63 83.46
CA ARG A 156 16.76 66.64 82.38
C ARG A 156 15.89 65.44 82.70
N ASP A 157 14.76 65.34 82.01
CA ASP A 157 13.88 64.17 82.10
C ASP A 157 14.58 62.92 81.57
N SER A 158 14.61 61.86 82.39
CA SER A 158 14.92 60.52 81.90
C SER A 158 13.78 60.07 80.98
N ARG A 159 14.10 59.65 79.75
CA ARG A 159 13.09 59.27 78.77
C ARG A 159 13.14 57.77 78.52
N LEU A 160 12.01 57.09 78.69
CA LEU A 160 11.83 55.75 78.14
C LEU A 160 11.69 55.89 76.62
N ALA A 161 12.67 55.38 75.88
CA ALA A 161 12.66 55.41 74.43
C ALA A 161 12.78 53.99 73.89
N THR A 162 12.04 53.75 72.81
CA THR A 162 12.17 52.49 72.09
C THR A 162 13.40 52.59 71.18
N VAL A 163 14.43 51.80 71.49
CA VAL A 163 15.71 51.80 70.78
C VAL A 163 15.83 50.54 69.95
N THR A 164 16.09 50.71 68.66
CA THR A 164 16.43 49.61 67.75
C THR A 164 17.95 49.47 67.73
N SER A 165 18.45 48.27 68.06
CA SER A 165 19.87 47.95 68.12
C SER A 165 20.18 46.66 67.39
N VAL A 166 21.43 46.52 66.93
CA VAL A 166 21.93 45.28 66.32
C VAL A 166 22.63 44.45 67.38
N ARG A 167 22.37 43.15 67.41
CA ARG A 167 22.93 42.21 68.39
C ARG A 167 23.38 40.90 67.75
N LEU A 168 24.33 40.23 68.41
CA LEU A 168 24.82 38.91 68.02
C LEU A 168 24.13 37.83 68.84
N GLN A 169 23.53 36.86 68.15
CA GLN A 169 22.96 35.65 68.75
C GLN A 169 23.81 34.44 68.34
N ARG A 170 24.49 33.81 69.30
CA ARG A 170 25.41 32.68 69.03
C ARG A 170 24.67 31.40 68.68
N LEU A 171 25.20 30.66 67.70
CA LEU A 171 24.78 29.30 67.38
C LEU A 171 25.61 28.26 68.14
N ALA A 172 24.99 27.16 68.53
CA ALA A 172 25.63 26.04 69.22
C ALA A 172 26.48 25.19 68.24
N ILE A 173 27.54 25.78 67.68
CA ILE A 173 28.49 25.14 66.77
C ILE A 173 29.87 25.17 67.42
N ALA A 174 30.56 24.03 67.43
CA ALA A 174 31.88 23.92 68.03
C ALA A 174 32.90 24.80 67.29
N PRO A 175 33.75 25.58 67.99
CA PRO A 175 34.75 26.45 67.36
C PRO A 175 35.69 25.75 66.38
N ALA A 176 36.05 24.48 66.66
CA ALA A 176 36.88 23.67 65.77
C ALA A 176 36.27 23.42 64.39
N VAL A 177 34.94 23.36 64.28
CA VAL A 177 34.22 23.19 63.01
C VAL A 177 34.24 24.49 62.20
N VAL A 178 34.19 25.64 62.89
CA VAL A 178 34.20 26.97 62.24
C VAL A 178 35.53 27.26 61.54
N THR A 179 36.64 26.75 62.07
CA THR A 179 37.97 26.93 61.48
C THR A 179 38.33 25.86 60.45
N ALA A 180 37.79 24.64 60.58
CA ALA A 180 38.11 23.52 59.68
C ALA A 180 37.23 23.47 58.42
N THR A 181 36.00 23.99 58.47
CA THR A 181 35.03 23.88 57.38
C THR A 181 34.99 25.16 56.53
N PRO A 182 35.00 25.06 55.18
CA PRO A 182 34.81 26.20 54.29
C PRO A 182 33.52 26.98 54.59
N ALA A 183 33.56 28.30 54.40
CA ALA A 183 32.45 29.20 54.71
C ALA A 183 31.13 28.80 54.03
N ASP A 184 31.17 28.45 52.74
CA ASP A 184 29.98 28.11 51.95
C ASP A 184 29.33 26.80 52.40
N GLN A 185 30.15 25.81 52.77
CA GLN A 185 29.68 24.52 53.30
C GLN A 185 29.01 24.70 54.66
N LEU A 186 29.61 25.51 55.54
CA LEU A 186 29.06 25.78 56.86
C LEU A 186 27.75 26.57 56.78
N GLN A 187 27.66 27.58 55.90
CA GLN A 187 26.43 28.32 55.61
C GLN A 187 25.32 27.41 55.07
N ASN A 188 25.66 26.52 54.13
CA ASN A 188 24.73 25.58 53.51
C ASN A 188 24.15 24.60 54.53
N TRP A 189 24.99 24.03 55.40
CA TRP A 189 24.55 23.15 56.47
C TRP A 189 23.61 23.85 57.47
N ILE A 190 23.97 25.07 57.92
CA ILE A 190 23.15 25.86 58.85
C ILE A 190 21.79 26.21 58.24
N ALA A 191 21.77 26.59 56.96
CA ALA A 191 20.54 26.90 56.25
C ALA A 191 19.68 25.65 56.04
N ALA A 192 20.28 24.48 55.77
CA ALA A 192 19.60 23.20 55.58
C ALA A 192 19.03 22.61 56.88
N ASP A 193 19.70 22.83 58.01
CA ASP A 193 19.27 22.40 59.34
C ASP A 193 18.04 23.18 59.84
N ARG A 194 17.90 24.45 59.45
CA ARG A 194 16.86 25.38 59.94
C ARG A 194 15.80 25.75 58.89
N VAL A 195 15.56 24.86 57.93
CA VAL A 195 14.69 25.11 56.77
C VAL A 195 13.21 25.27 57.14
N ASP A 196 12.78 24.63 58.22
CA ASP A 196 11.44 24.75 58.80
C ASP A 196 11.15 26.14 59.39
N ALA A 197 12.21 26.90 59.71
CA ALA A 197 12.18 28.22 60.31
C ALA A 197 11.51 28.27 61.70
N GLU A 198 11.29 27.13 62.35
CA GLU A 198 10.70 27.05 63.70
C GLU A 198 11.56 27.75 64.75
N PHE A 199 12.88 27.75 64.55
CA PHE A 199 13.82 28.43 65.44
C PHE A 199 13.59 29.95 65.52
N LEU A 200 12.89 30.56 64.55
CA LEU A 200 12.55 31.99 64.58
C LEU A 200 11.70 32.34 65.79
N ASP A 201 10.87 31.41 66.29
CA ASP A 201 10.00 31.64 67.45
C ASP A 201 10.81 31.96 68.73
N ASN A 202 12.08 31.57 68.79
CA ASN A 202 12.98 31.85 69.91
C ASN A 202 13.57 33.27 69.90
N PHE A 203 13.33 34.10 68.88
CA PHE A 203 13.91 35.45 68.77
C PHE A 203 13.06 36.56 69.41
N ASN A 204 11.89 36.25 70.01
CA ASN A 204 11.02 37.21 70.70
C ASN A 204 10.76 38.50 69.90
N GLN A 205 11.42 39.62 70.25
CA GLN A 205 11.32 40.93 69.59
C GLN A 205 12.50 41.24 68.64
N ALA A 206 13.20 40.22 68.18
CA ALA A 206 14.35 40.33 67.29
C ALA A 206 14.13 39.56 65.99
N ILE A 207 14.83 39.98 64.92
CA ILE A 207 14.73 39.37 63.59
C ILE A 207 16.14 39.22 63.01
N PRO A 208 16.49 38.05 62.45
CA PRO A 208 17.80 37.84 61.85
C PRO A 208 17.94 38.57 60.51
N LEU A 209 19.04 39.30 60.35
CA LEU A 209 19.42 40.05 59.16
C LEU A 209 20.47 39.33 58.31
N ALA A 210 21.44 38.68 58.96
CA ALA A 210 22.53 37.97 58.29
C ALA A 210 23.13 36.90 59.21
N LEU A 211 23.90 35.98 58.62
CA LEU A 211 24.72 35.00 59.30
C LEU A 211 26.19 35.43 59.20
N LEU A 212 26.96 35.31 60.27
CA LEU A 212 28.39 35.65 60.25
C LEU A 212 29.22 34.70 61.12
N ALA A 213 30.50 34.57 60.80
CA ALA A 213 31.47 33.86 61.62
C ALA A 213 32.55 34.80 62.14
N ILE A 214 32.90 34.61 63.41
CA ILE A 214 33.95 35.35 64.10
C ILE A 214 35.08 34.38 64.43
N THR A 215 36.31 34.79 64.12
CA THR A 215 37.54 34.09 64.46
C THR A 215 38.43 34.99 65.30
N SER A 216 39.07 34.41 66.31
CA SER A 216 39.94 35.13 67.23
C SER A 216 41.40 34.76 66.99
N SER A 217 42.28 35.75 66.96
CA SER A 217 43.73 35.56 66.93
C SER A 217 44.33 36.27 68.14
N GLY A 218 44.49 35.55 69.25
CA GLY A 218 44.80 36.16 70.55
C GLY A 218 43.59 36.94 71.09
N ASP A 219 43.81 38.19 71.51
CA ASP A 219 42.76 39.10 72.01
C ASP A 219 42.02 39.84 70.88
N ASP A 220 42.47 39.71 69.62
CA ASP A 220 41.85 40.36 68.46
C ASP A 220 40.77 39.46 67.84
N HIS A 221 39.52 39.96 67.83
CA HIS A 221 38.37 39.29 67.22
C HIS A 221 38.07 39.91 65.84
N THR A 222 38.06 39.08 64.80
CA THR A 222 37.80 39.52 63.43
C THR A 222 36.68 38.71 62.77
N ILE A 223 36.01 39.32 61.81
CA ILE A 223 34.94 38.67 61.06
C ILE A 223 35.54 37.95 59.87
N ASN A 224 35.33 36.64 59.82
CA ASN A 224 35.81 35.81 58.73
C ASN A 224 34.91 35.99 57.49
N TRP A 225 33.59 35.93 57.68
CA TRP A 225 32.61 36.12 56.61
C TRP A 225 31.26 36.59 57.15
N VAL A 226 30.47 37.24 56.28
CA VAL A 226 29.08 37.67 56.52
C VAL A 226 28.23 37.29 55.31
N SER A 227 27.09 36.65 55.54
CA SER A 227 26.18 36.17 54.51
C SER A 227 24.74 36.57 54.83
N GLU A 228 24.21 37.51 54.05
CA GLU A 228 22.77 37.81 54.09
C GLU A 228 21.96 36.64 53.51
N ALA A 229 22.48 35.99 52.46
CA ALA A 229 21.78 34.93 51.74
C ALA A 229 21.46 33.72 52.64
N ALA A 230 22.32 33.42 53.61
CA ALA A 230 22.15 32.31 54.56
C ALA A 230 21.48 32.72 55.89
N GLY A 231 21.23 34.01 56.13
CA GLY A 231 20.79 34.51 57.44
C GLY A 231 19.57 35.43 57.45
N ARG A 232 19.10 35.88 56.29
CA ARG A 232 17.96 36.78 56.16
C ARG A 232 16.67 36.00 55.90
N TYR A 233 15.71 36.06 56.83
CA TYR A 233 14.41 35.40 56.68
C TYR A 233 13.33 36.42 56.32
N ASP A 234 12.65 36.21 55.20
CA ASP A 234 11.54 37.07 54.77
C ASP A 234 10.23 36.68 55.47
N ALA A 235 9.31 37.65 55.64
CA ALA A 235 7.98 37.46 56.21
C ALA A 235 7.01 36.75 55.23
N VAL A 236 7.41 35.57 54.75
CA VAL A 236 6.63 34.71 53.85
C VAL A 236 6.58 33.29 54.43
N ALA A 237 5.52 32.56 54.14
CA ALA A 237 5.40 31.18 54.60
C ALA A 237 6.57 30.35 54.10
N ARG A 238 7.13 29.50 54.98
CA ARG A 238 8.24 28.58 54.64
C ARG A 238 9.51 29.33 54.20
N SER A 239 9.80 30.44 54.87
CA SER A 239 10.95 31.32 54.58
C SER A 239 12.29 30.62 54.67
N GLY A 240 12.47 29.62 55.56
CA GLY A 240 13.71 28.86 55.65
C GLY A 240 14.10 28.11 54.38
N TYR A 241 13.13 27.56 53.63
CA TYR A 241 13.41 26.98 52.31
C TYR A 241 13.91 28.01 51.29
N ARG A 242 13.44 29.26 51.38
CA ARG A 242 13.94 30.35 50.54
C ARG A 242 15.35 30.79 50.95
N VAL A 243 15.68 30.74 52.24
CA VAL A 243 17.06 31.01 52.72
C VAL A 243 18.02 29.99 52.13
N LEU A 244 17.70 28.69 52.18
CA LEU A 244 18.53 27.67 51.55
C LEU A 244 18.65 27.87 50.03
N LEU A 245 17.56 28.23 49.34
CA LEU A 245 17.60 28.56 47.92
C LEU A 245 18.49 29.78 47.63
N ASN A 246 18.38 30.84 48.42
CA ASN A 246 19.16 32.06 48.25
C ASN A 246 20.65 31.82 48.53
N GLN A 247 20.98 31.06 49.57
CA GLN A 247 22.34 30.66 49.92
C GLN A 247 22.97 29.81 48.81
N THR A 248 22.27 28.77 48.34
CA THR A 248 22.77 27.93 47.25
C THR A 248 22.95 28.72 45.95
N ALA A 249 21.97 29.54 45.58
CA ALA A 249 22.10 30.42 44.40
C ALA A 249 23.25 31.43 44.53
N ALA A 250 23.54 31.92 45.74
CA ALA A 250 24.66 32.82 45.99
C ALA A 250 26.01 32.10 45.84
N ALA A 251 26.15 30.91 46.44
CA ALA A 251 27.36 30.08 46.32
C ALA A 251 27.65 29.71 44.86
N LEU A 252 26.63 29.28 44.11
CA LEU A 252 26.74 28.95 42.68
C LEU A 252 27.21 30.15 41.85
N ARG A 253 26.62 31.33 42.07
CA ARG A 253 27.02 32.57 41.38
C ARG A 253 28.45 32.97 41.72
N GLN A 254 28.84 32.88 42.99
CA GLN A 254 30.18 33.24 43.44
C GLN A 254 31.25 32.32 42.85
N VAL A 255 31.02 31.00 42.82
CA VAL A 255 31.97 30.05 42.20
C VAL A 255 32.13 30.31 40.71
N MET A 256 31.02 30.56 39.99
CA MET A 256 31.09 30.91 38.57
C MET A 256 31.81 32.25 38.30
N GLN A 257 31.61 33.25 39.16
CA GLN A 257 32.35 34.51 39.10
C GLN A 257 33.84 34.30 39.35
N ASN A 258 34.20 33.50 40.35
CA ASN A 258 35.60 33.16 40.65
C ASN A 258 36.27 32.42 39.49
N HIS A 259 35.55 31.52 38.82
CA HIS A 259 36.06 30.82 37.63
C HIS A 259 36.32 31.79 36.46
N SER A 260 35.47 32.81 36.30
CA SER A 260 35.62 33.82 35.24
C SER A 260 36.81 34.77 35.43
N LEU A 261 37.47 34.75 36.59
CA LEU A 261 38.65 35.58 36.85
C LEU A 261 39.84 35.10 35.99
N PRO A 262 40.67 36.03 35.45
CA PRO A 262 41.80 35.68 34.59
C PRO A 262 42.79 34.67 35.19
N ALA A 263 42.93 34.65 36.52
CA ALA A 263 43.80 33.73 37.24
C ALA A 263 43.41 32.25 37.08
N ASN A 264 42.13 31.97 36.79
CA ASN A 264 41.56 30.61 36.77
C ASN A 264 41.23 30.12 35.35
N ALA A 265 41.45 30.93 34.32
CA ALA A 265 41.04 30.65 32.93
C ALA A 265 41.69 29.40 32.30
N GLY A 266 42.81 28.91 32.83
CA GLY A 266 43.50 27.71 32.35
C GLY A 266 43.01 26.39 32.97
N THR A 267 42.13 26.44 33.97
CA THR A 267 41.59 25.24 34.62
C THR A 267 40.27 24.84 33.95
N PRO A 268 40.04 23.56 33.61
CA PRO A 268 38.74 23.13 33.09
C PRO A 268 37.66 23.28 34.17
N LEU A 269 36.43 23.63 33.76
CA LEU A 269 35.35 23.96 34.69
C LEU A 269 35.02 22.80 35.65
N ALA A 270 35.03 21.55 35.19
CA ALA A 270 34.75 20.38 36.03
C ALA A 270 35.72 20.28 37.22
N ASP A 271 37.03 20.29 36.96
CA ASP A 271 38.06 20.24 38.00
C ASP A 271 38.00 21.46 38.94
N PHE A 272 37.62 22.63 38.41
CA PHE A 272 37.45 23.83 39.22
C PHE A 272 36.26 23.71 40.19
N LEU A 273 35.14 23.15 39.74
CA LEU A 273 33.95 22.95 40.57
C LEU A 273 34.23 21.95 41.69
N ASP A 274 34.89 20.82 41.40
CA ASP A 274 35.18 19.78 42.40
C ASP A 274 36.06 20.28 43.56
N ASN A 275 36.95 21.25 43.30
CA ASN A 275 37.84 21.80 44.31
C ASN A 275 37.27 23.01 45.08
N ASN A 276 36.31 23.74 44.51
CA ASN A 276 35.86 25.03 45.06
C ASN A 276 34.38 25.08 45.45
N LEU A 277 33.52 24.20 44.93
CA LEU A 277 32.08 24.19 45.22
C LEU A 277 31.75 23.16 46.31
N ASN A 278 31.78 23.63 47.57
CA ASN A 278 31.50 22.80 48.74
C ASN A 278 30.04 22.97 49.22
N LEU A 279 29.11 22.24 48.61
CA LEU A 279 27.69 22.18 49.04
C LEU A 279 27.34 20.77 49.51
N ASP A 280 26.84 20.66 50.73
CA ASP A 280 26.38 19.40 51.32
C ASP A 280 24.92 19.10 50.97
N PHE A 281 24.13 20.16 50.76
CA PHE A 281 22.69 20.10 50.59
C PHE A 281 22.19 20.98 49.45
N LEU A 282 21.19 20.49 48.72
CA LEU A 282 20.44 21.28 47.74
C LEU A 282 18.98 21.47 48.20
N PRO A 283 18.38 22.66 47.97
CA PRO A 283 16.95 22.82 48.11
C PRO A 283 16.21 21.88 47.16
N ALA A 284 14.93 21.62 47.43
CA ALA A 284 14.18 20.69 46.60
C ALA A 284 13.84 21.23 45.19
N ALA A 285 14.03 22.52 44.95
CA ALA A 285 13.93 23.13 43.65
C ALA A 285 14.84 24.36 43.60
N GLY A 286 15.44 24.64 42.44
CA GLY A 286 16.33 25.78 42.27
C GLY A 286 16.83 25.94 40.84
N GLU A 287 17.76 26.87 40.67
CA GLU A 287 18.42 27.19 39.39
C GLU A 287 19.84 26.62 39.37
N LEU A 288 20.28 26.16 38.20
CA LEU A 288 21.65 25.68 37.95
C LEU A 288 22.25 26.44 36.75
N PRO A 289 23.57 26.66 36.71
CA PRO A 289 24.20 27.26 35.55
C PRO A 289 24.04 26.39 34.29
N LEU A 290 23.54 26.98 33.19
CA LEU A 290 23.33 26.26 31.93
C LEU A 290 24.62 25.63 31.38
N ALA A 291 25.77 26.29 31.61
CA ALA A 291 27.08 25.82 31.17
C ALA A 291 27.48 24.44 31.72
N TRP A 292 26.81 23.95 32.77
CA TRP A 292 27.11 22.66 33.39
C TRP A 292 26.52 21.47 32.62
N LEU A 293 25.55 21.71 31.73
CA LEU A 293 24.95 20.70 30.88
C LEU A 293 25.77 20.57 29.58
N GLN A 294 26.37 19.41 29.35
CA GLN A 294 27.12 19.10 28.13
C GLN A 294 26.33 18.13 27.24
N ASN A 295 26.46 18.29 25.92
CA ASN A 295 25.84 17.42 24.92
C ASN A 295 24.33 17.22 25.15
N ALA A 296 23.61 18.32 25.36
CA ALA A 296 22.17 18.30 25.69
C ALA A 296 21.29 17.61 24.62
N ASP A 297 21.78 17.52 23.38
CA ASP A 297 21.11 16.87 22.25
C ASP A 297 21.49 15.40 22.05
N SER A 298 22.42 14.88 22.87
CA SER A 298 22.79 13.46 22.92
C SER A 298 21.75 12.63 23.69
N PRO A 299 21.57 11.34 23.37
CA PRO A 299 20.76 10.44 24.21
C PRO A 299 21.29 10.31 25.64
N ASN A 300 22.59 10.52 25.84
CA ASN A 300 23.24 10.54 27.15
C ASN A 300 23.85 11.92 27.37
N PRO A 301 23.06 12.90 27.88
CA PRO A 301 23.59 14.20 28.28
C PRO A 301 24.47 14.04 29.50
N ASP A 302 25.55 14.83 29.57
CA ASP A 302 26.48 14.81 30.69
C ASP A 302 26.28 16.07 31.55
N PHE A 303 26.45 15.93 32.86
CA PHE A 303 26.23 17.00 33.82
C PHE A 303 27.37 17.10 34.81
N MET A 304 27.98 18.28 34.89
CA MET A 304 29.13 18.52 35.76
C MET A 304 28.73 18.57 37.25
N TRP A 305 29.64 18.15 38.14
CA TRP A 305 29.57 18.26 39.62
C TRP A 305 28.48 17.45 40.36
N LEU A 306 27.36 17.06 39.74
CA LEU A 306 26.34 16.27 40.46
C LEU A 306 26.86 14.87 40.87
N PRO A 307 26.62 14.41 42.11
CA PRO A 307 27.03 13.09 42.55
C PRO A 307 26.39 11.97 41.72
N GLN A 308 27.17 10.94 41.37
CA GLN A 308 26.71 9.80 40.56
C GLN A 308 25.57 8.98 41.20
N HIS A 309 25.38 9.09 42.51
CA HIS A 309 24.31 8.39 43.22
C HIS A 309 22.94 9.09 43.12
N LEU A 310 22.90 10.31 42.58
CA LEU A 310 21.67 11.05 42.33
C LEU A 310 21.10 10.67 40.97
N SER A 311 19.84 10.24 40.92
CA SER A 311 19.20 9.94 39.63
C SER A 311 18.69 11.23 38.98
N VAL A 312 19.11 11.49 37.74
CA VAL A 312 18.77 12.71 37.00
C VAL A 312 17.84 12.37 35.83
N ASP A 313 16.86 13.22 35.59
CA ASP A 313 15.89 13.18 34.49
C ASP A 313 15.80 14.57 33.87
N MET A 314 15.44 14.70 32.59
CA MET A 314 15.36 15.99 31.89
C MET A 314 13.98 16.18 31.27
N VAL A 315 13.43 17.40 31.36
CA VAL A 315 12.14 17.75 30.76
C VAL A 315 12.17 19.19 30.22
N PRO A 316 11.69 19.43 28.97
CA PRO A 316 11.50 20.78 28.46
C PRO A 316 10.30 21.44 29.15
N VAL A 317 10.43 22.72 29.50
CA VAL A 317 9.39 23.49 30.20
C VAL A 317 9.30 24.91 29.61
N PRO A 318 8.10 25.46 29.41
CA PRO A 318 7.94 26.87 29.05
C PRO A 318 8.49 27.77 30.16
N GLU A 319 9.30 28.76 29.78
CA GLU A 319 9.95 29.73 30.69
C GLU A 319 8.95 30.35 31.68
N ASP A 320 7.76 30.73 31.20
CA ASP A 320 6.69 31.34 32.00
C ASP A 320 6.23 30.48 33.20
N SER A 321 6.40 29.15 33.12
CA SER A 321 5.92 28.21 34.14
C SER A 321 6.98 27.83 35.19
N VAL A 322 8.24 28.24 34.99
CA VAL A 322 9.36 27.84 35.85
C VAL A 322 9.19 28.35 37.28
N LEU A 323 8.84 29.63 37.46
CA LEU A 323 8.71 30.24 38.79
C LEU A 323 7.63 29.57 39.63
N ASP A 324 6.50 29.23 39.01
CA ASP A 324 5.39 28.51 39.66
C ASP A 324 5.81 27.10 40.07
N LEU A 325 6.57 26.40 39.22
CA LEU A 325 7.11 25.08 39.53
C LEU A 325 8.10 25.13 40.70
N ILE A 326 9.00 26.12 40.72
CA ILE A 326 9.94 26.30 41.84
C ILE A 326 9.14 26.56 43.12
N HIS A 327 8.24 27.53 43.14
CA HIS A 327 7.46 27.85 44.35
C HIS A 327 6.64 26.69 44.88
N ARG A 328 6.07 25.87 43.99
CA ARG A 328 5.28 24.69 44.37
C ARG A 328 6.14 23.55 44.92
N HIS A 329 7.38 23.41 44.44
CA HIS A 329 8.25 22.28 44.77
C HIS A 329 9.31 22.58 45.83
N LEU A 330 9.62 23.86 46.07
CA LEU A 330 10.52 24.33 47.11
C LEU A 330 10.25 23.76 48.53
N PRO A 331 9.00 23.66 49.03
CA PRO A 331 8.72 23.24 50.40
C PRO A 331 8.77 21.72 50.62
N ARG A 332 9.64 21.02 49.89
CA ARG A 332 9.86 19.56 50.01
C ARG A 332 11.15 19.32 50.78
N ARG A 333 11.34 18.08 51.23
CA ARG A 333 12.58 17.66 51.91
C ARG A 333 13.82 18.09 51.10
N VAL A 334 14.83 18.58 51.80
CA VAL A 334 16.15 18.94 51.28
C VAL A 334 16.85 17.70 50.70
N ILE A 335 17.63 17.90 49.65
CA ILE A 335 18.43 16.84 49.02
C ILE A 335 19.78 16.83 49.73
N ASP A 336 20.18 15.68 50.30
CA ASP A 336 21.51 15.49 50.89
C ASP A 336 22.44 14.92 49.81
N LEU A 337 23.52 15.63 49.49
CA LEU A 337 24.49 15.24 48.46
C LEU A 337 25.59 14.32 49.01
N ARG A 338 25.69 14.16 50.33
CA ARG A 338 26.79 13.40 50.96
C ARG A 338 26.47 11.91 51.02
N GLN A 339 25.19 11.54 51.02
CA GLN A 339 24.74 10.17 51.22
C GLN A 339 23.72 9.75 50.14
N PRO A 340 23.77 8.50 49.66
CA PRO A 340 22.81 7.98 48.69
C PRO A 340 21.43 7.76 49.34
N ALA A 341 20.60 8.81 49.37
CA ALA A 341 19.24 8.76 49.91
C ALA A 341 18.18 8.23 48.91
N GLY A 342 18.60 7.82 47.71
CA GLY A 342 17.70 7.41 46.63
C GLY A 342 16.90 8.57 46.03
N ASP A 343 17.47 9.78 46.08
CA ASP A 343 16.82 10.98 45.57
C ASP A 343 16.89 11.06 44.04
N LYS A 344 15.78 11.51 43.45
CA LYS A 344 15.64 11.75 42.01
C LYS A 344 15.39 13.22 41.74
N VAL A 345 16.16 13.80 40.83
CA VAL A 345 16.04 15.18 40.40
C VAL A 345 15.64 15.23 38.93
N ARG A 346 14.70 16.09 38.61
CA ARG A 346 14.30 16.42 37.23
C ARG A 346 14.82 17.80 36.89
N LEU A 347 15.70 17.88 35.91
CA LEU A 347 16.16 19.10 35.28
C LEU A 347 15.05 19.62 34.36
N LEU A 348 14.75 20.91 34.50
CA LEU A 348 13.79 21.64 33.70
C LEU A 348 14.58 22.55 32.75
N LEU A 349 14.46 22.29 31.45
CA LEU A 349 15.03 23.15 30.41
C LEU A 349 14.04 24.27 30.10
N ALA A 350 14.37 25.49 30.52
CA ALA A 350 13.51 26.65 30.27
C ALA A 350 13.63 27.09 28.81
N LEU A 351 12.52 27.02 28.10
CA LEU A 351 12.41 27.35 26.68
C LEU A 351 11.38 28.45 26.48
N ARG A 352 11.60 29.29 25.47
CA ARG A 352 10.58 30.24 25.01
C ARG A 352 9.38 29.45 24.50
N ARG A 353 8.19 30.01 24.71
CA ARG A 353 6.93 29.36 24.32
C ARG A 353 6.84 28.98 22.84
N GLN A 354 7.52 29.70 21.96
CA GLN A 354 7.58 29.42 20.52
C GLN A 354 8.44 28.19 20.16
N ASP A 355 9.48 27.91 20.96
CA ASP A 355 10.44 26.82 20.74
C ASP A 355 10.08 25.58 21.58
N TYR A 356 9.12 25.71 22.50
CA TYR A 356 8.66 24.63 23.37
C TYR A 356 7.88 23.56 22.59
N ARG A 357 8.34 22.32 22.69
CA ARG A 357 7.60 21.11 22.31
C ARG A 357 7.77 20.05 23.42
N ALA A 358 6.74 19.22 23.62
CA ALA A 358 6.76 18.21 24.68
C ALA A 358 7.71 17.04 24.37
N ASP A 359 7.86 16.72 23.08
CA ASP A 359 8.68 15.66 22.49
C ASP A 359 10.12 16.12 22.16
N LEU A 360 10.53 17.30 22.62
CA LEU A 360 11.82 17.88 22.23
C LEU A 360 13.04 17.01 22.63
N LEU A 361 12.92 16.22 23.69
CA LEU A 361 13.98 15.32 24.12
C LEU A 361 13.96 13.97 23.38
N ASP A 362 12.86 13.65 22.70
CA ASP A 362 12.72 12.42 21.93
C ASP A 362 13.47 12.55 20.60
N ILE A 363 14.15 11.48 20.19
CA ILE A 363 14.85 11.47 18.90
C ILE A 363 13.78 11.21 17.83
N PRO A 364 13.61 12.09 16.82
CA PRO A 364 12.56 11.95 15.81
C PRO A 364 12.60 10.55 15.16
N PRO A 365 11.57 9.71 15.32
CA PRO A 365 11.59 8.35 14.78
C PRO A 365 11.51 8.36 13.26
N THR A 366 12.10 7.35 12.61
CA THR A 366 11.81 7.02 11.22
C THR A 366 10.59 6.10 11.14
N ASP A 367 9.92 6.09 10.00
CA ASP A 367 8.78 5.20 9.77
C ASP A 367 9.24 3.75 9.58
N THR A 368 9.35 3.03 10.69
CA THR A 368 9.70 1.59 10.71
C THR A 368 8.69 0.71 9.98
N GLN A 369 7.43 1.14 9.84
CA GLN A 369 6.44 0.38 9.07
C GLN A 369 6.72 0.53 7.58
N LEU A 370 6.96 1.76 7.11
CA LEU A 370 7.36 2.02 5.73
C LEU A 370 8.67 1.30 5.36
N GLU A 371 9.66 1.31 6.25
CA GLU A 371 10.91 0.54 6.09
C GLU A 371 10.61 -0.96 5.90
N SER A 372 9.65 -1.52 6.63
CA SER A 372 9.23 -2.91 6.49
C SER A 372 8.38 -3.15 5.23
N ASP A 373 7.49 -2.22 4.89
CA ASP A 373 6.57 -2.32 3.76
C ASP A 373 7.32 -2.21 2.42
N LEU A 374 8.44 -1.49 2.39
CA LEU A 374 9.36 -1.47 1.24
C LEU A 374 9.76 -2.90 0.81
N TYR A 375 10.02 -3.81 1.75
CA TYR A 375 10.31 -5.21 1.43
C TYR A 375 9.09 -5.92 0.85
N ARG A 376 7.86 -5.59 1.28
CA ARG A 376 6.62 -6.16 0.71
C ARG A 376 6.38 -5.66 -0.71
N PHE A 377 6.56 -4.36 -0.95
CA PHE A 377 6.45 -3.78 -2.29
C PHE A 377 7.50 -4.37 -3.23
N TYR A 378 8.75 -4.52 -2.77
CA TYR A 378 9.79 -5.23 -3.51
C TYR A 378 9.39 -6.67 -3.82
N MET A 379 8.90 -7.45 -2.85
CA MET A 379 8.47 -8.83 -3.09
C MET A 379 7.35 -8.91 -4.13
N ARG A 380 6.38 -7.98 -4.09
CA ARG A 380 5.30 -7.92 -5.10
C ARG A 380 5.84 -7.58 -6.48
N ALA A 381 6.67 -6.54 -6.59
CA ALA A 381 7.31 -6.14 -7.84
C ALA A 381 8.20 -7.26 -8.41
N TYR A 382 8.98 -7.93 -7.57
CA TYR A 382 9.82 -9.06 -7.97
C TYR A 382 8.96 -10.26 -8.41
N ASN A 383 7.92 -10.63 -7.69
CA ASN A 383 7.03 -11.73 -8.09
C ASN A 383 6.29 -11.42 -9.40
N ALA A 384 5.91 -10.16 -9.63
CA ALA A 384 5.33 -9.72 -10.90
C ALA A 384 6.36 -9.82 -12.03
N TRP A 385 7.58 -9.31 -11.82
CA TRP A 385 8.70 -9.45 -12.75
C TRP A 385 9.03 -10.92 -13.04
N HIS A 386 9.04 -11.78 -12.03
CA HIS A 386 9.35 -13.20 -12.14
C HIS A 386 8.35 -13.93 -13.04
N ARG A 387 7.05 -13.70 -12.84
CA ARG A 387 5.99 -14.24 -13.71
C ARG A 387 6.06 -13.69 -15.12
N TRP A 388 6.32 -12.39 -15.25
CA TRP A 388 6.54 -11.74 -16.54
C TRP A 388 7.73 -12.37 -17.27
N ARG A 389 8.85 -12.61 -16.56
CA ARG A 389 10.08 -13.19 -17.11
C ARG A 389 9.88 -14.63 -17.57
N GLN A 390 9.18 -15.45 -16.79
CA GLN A 390 8.78 -16.81 -17.20
C GLN A 390 7.96 -16.80 -18.50
N GLN A 391 6.99 -15.89 -18.61
CA GLN A 391 6.15 -15.78 -19.79
C GLN A 391 6.91 -15.19 -21.00
N PHE A 392 7.85 -14.29 -20.75
CA PHE A 392 8.76 -13.76 -21.75
C PHE A 392 9.66 -14.88 -22.32
N ASP A 393 10.26 -15.68 -21.45
CA ASP A 393 11.11 -16.81 -21.84
C ASP A 393 10.29 -17.85 -22.62
N LYS A 394 9.03 -18.12 -22.27
CA LYS A 394 8.15 -18.97 -23.07
C LYS A 394 7.99 -18.53 -24.54
N LEU A 395 8.11 -17.24 -24.83
CA LEU A 395 8.02 -16.69 -26.17
C LEU A 395 9.38 -16.62 -26.88
N TYR A 396 10.41 -16.19 -26.16
CA TYR A 396 11.67 -15.71 -26.75
C TYR A 396 12.93 -16.44 -26.25
N TYR A 397 12.81 -17.41 -25.35
CA TYR A 397 13.95 -18.18 -24.85
C TYR A 397 14.63 -18.96 -25.98
N VAL A 398 15.96 -19.04 -25.89
CA VAL A 398 16.80 -19.80 -26.82
C VAL A 398 17.49 -20.86 -25.97
N GLU A 399 17.30 -22.13 -26.29
CA GLU A 399 17.97 -23.22 -25.59
C GLU A 399 19.49 -23.18 -25.92
N PRO A 400 20.38 -23.14 -24.91
CA PRO A 400 21.82 -23.28 -25.13
C PRO A 400 22.14 -24.72 -25.58
N SER A 401 22.76 -24.90 -26.75
CA SER A 401 23.15 -26.23 -27.23
C SER A 401 24.55 -26.64 -26.76
N ASP A 402 24.72 -27.93 -26.46
CA ASP A 402 26.01 -28.55 -26.10
C ASP A 402 26.89 -28.97 -27.30
N GLU A 403 26.51 -28.69 -28.56
CA GLU A 403 27.31 -29.00 -29.76
C GLU A 403 28.25 -27.84 -30.13
N ASP A 404 29.53 -28.16 -30.44
CA ASP A 404 30.54 -27.18 -30.85
C ASP A 404 30.14 -26.44 -32.15
N PRO A 405 30.38 -25.12 -32.25
CA PRO A 405 30.09 -24.34 -33.44
C PRO A 405 30.90 -24.82 -34.64
N LEU A 406 30.27 -24.88 -35.80
CA LEU A 406 30.84 -25.34 -37.06
C LEU A 406 31.82 -24.28 -37.56
N THR A 407 33.12 -24.62 -37.51
CA THR A 407 34.26 -23.77 -37.83
C THR A 407 34.17 -23.11 -39.20
N GLY A 408 33.95 -21.79 -39.20
CA GLY A 408 34.17 -20.88 -40.33
C GLY A 408 34.98 -19.65 -39.86
N PRO A 409 35.83 -19.06 -40.72
CA PRO A 409 36.78 -18.04 -40.28
C PRO A 409 36.09 -16.68 -40.05
N GLY A 410 36.15 -16.20 -38.82
CA GLY A 410 35.91 -14.80 -38.45
C GLY A 410 34.77 -14.57 -37.45
N ASP A 411 35.10 -14.68 -36.16
CA ASP A 411 34.52 -14.00 -35.00
C ASP A 411 33.04 -13.61 -35.00
N LEU A 412 32.21 -14.44 -34.35
CA LEU A 412 31.02 -14.08 -33.54
C LEU A 412 30.60 -15.33 -32.72
N PRO A 413 31.01 -15.47 -31.44
CA PRO A 413 30.63 -16.63 -30.63
C PRO A 413 29.25 -16.45 -29.99
N ALA A 414 28.53 -17.57 -29.85
CA ALA A 414 27.19 -17.77 -29.29
C ALA A 414 26.02 -17.53 -30.27
N VAL A 415 25.62 -18.62 -30.94
CA VAL A 415 24.27 -19.08 -31.35
C VAL A 415 24.42 -19.78 -32.70
N GLU A 416 24.67 -21.09 -32.64
CA GLU A 416 24.64 -22.05 -33.73
C GLU A 416 23.97 -23.30 -33.15
N ARG A 417 22.99 -24.03 -33.70
CA ARG A 417 22.38 -24.19 -35.04
C ARG A 417 21.18 -25.16 -34.91
N ARG A 418 20.30 -25.23 -35.94
CA ARG A 418 20.01 -26.47 -36.74
C ARG A 418 19.06 -26.26 -37.93
N VAL A 419 18.26 -25.19 -37.98
CA VAL A 419 17.30 -24.95 -39.09
C VAL A 419 17.34 -23.52 -39.67
N LEU A 420 17.91 -22.54 -38.97
CA LEU A 420 17.99 -21.14 -39.41
C LEU A 420 19.44 -20.72 -39.65
N ASP A 421 19.71 -20.07 -40.78
CA ASP A 421 21.03 -19.50 -41.12
C ASP A 421 21.40 -18.34 -40.16
N PRO A 422 22.67 -18.02 -39.88
CA PRO A 422 23.07 -16.94 -38.95
C PRO A 422 22.51 -15.56 -39.32
N THR A 423 22.30 -15.32 -40.61
CA THR A 423 21.67 -14.12 -41.15
C THR A 423 20.17 -14.09 -40.88
N GLN A 424 19.49 -15.24 -40.89
CA GLN A 424 18.07 -15.38 -40.60
C GLN A 424 17.77 -15.21 -39.10
N PHE A 425 18.68 -15.63 -38.21
CA PHE A 425 18.54 -15.40 -36.77
C PHE A 425 18.66 -13.91 -36.41
N LYS A 426 19.62 -13.19 -37.01
CA LYS A 426 19.72 -11.72 -36.86
C LYS A 426 18.49 -10.97 -37.38
N GLN A 427 17.77 -11.51 -38.36
CA GLN A 427 16.53 -10.93 -38.87
C GLN A 427 15.33 -11.08 -37.92
N LEU A 428 15.41 -11.93 -36.88
CA LEU A 428 14.32 -12.12 -35.92
C LEU A 428 14.19 -10.97 -34.91
N ASP A 429 15.24 -10.17 -34.70
CA ASP A 429 15.28 -8.99 -33.80
C ASP A 429 14.54 -9.22 -32.47
N LEU A 430 14.99 -10.24 -31.72
CA LEU A 430 14.34 -10.66 -30.48
C LEU A 430 14.46 -9.56 -29.41
N PRO A 431 13.37 -9.26 -28.67
CA PRO A 431 13.41 -8.27 -27.60
C PRO A 431 14.38 -8.71 -26.49
N LYS A 432 15.00 -7.73 -25.81
CA LYS A 432 15.81 -7.99 -24.61
C LYS A 432 14.94 -7.98 -23.36
N PRO A 433 15.21 -8.85 -22.38
CA PRO A 433 14.44 -8.86 -21.15
C PRO A 433 14.74 -7.66 -20.26
N THR A 434 13.72 -7.24 -19.50
CA THR A 434 13.87 -6.19 -18.48
C THR A 434 14.63 -6.74 -17.27
N LEU A 435 15.48 -5.91 -16.68
CA LEU A 435 16.25 -6.24 -15.49
C LEU A 435 15.32 -6.33 -14.26
N PRO A 436 15.66 -7.17 -13.25
CA PRO A 436 14.89 -7.24 -12.01
C PRO A 436 14.90 -5.91 -11.24
N PRO A 437 13.88 -5.65 -10.39
CA PRO A 437 13.86 -4.47 -9.54
C PRO A 437 15.04 -4.44 -8.56
N LEU A 438 15.49 -3.24 -8.21
CA LEU A 438 16.58 -3.03 -7.25
C LEU A 438 16.22 -3.59 -5.87
N THR A 439 17.13 -4.32 -5.23
CA THR A 439 16.88 -4.94 -3.92
C THR A 439 16.79 -3.86 -2.81
N PRO A 440 15.99 -4.07 -1.75
CA PRO A 440 15.87 -3.07 -0.68
C PRO A 440 17.21 -2.73 0.00
N ASN A 441 18.08 -3.72 0.21
CA ASN A 441 19.39 -3.49 0.82
C ASN A 441 20.29 -2.58 -0.03
N THR A 442 20.28 -2.77 -1.35
CA THR A 442 21.05 -1.89 -2.26
C THR A 442 20.42 -0.51 -2.36
N LEU A 443 19.09 -0.40 -2.27
CA LEU A 443 18.41 0.89 -2.15
C LEU A 443 18.84 1.66 -0.90
N PHE A 444 18.79 1.04 0.29
CA PHE A 444 19.21 1.69 1.53
C PHE A 444 20.67 2.15 1.47
N GLN A 445 21.56 1.33 0.89
CA GLN A 445 22.96 1.73 0.67
C GLN A 445 23.07 2.95 -0.25
N ASN A 446 22.33 2.98 -1.36
CA ASN A 446 22.34 4.12 -2.28
C ASN A 446 21.84 5.41 -1.61
N VAL A 447 20.79 5.31 -0.78
CA VAL A 447 20.25 6.46 -0.02
C VAL A 447 21.28 6.98 0.98
N ILE A 448 21.95 6.10 1.73
CA ILE A 448 23.00 6.49 2.69
C ILE A 448 24.20 7.13 1.98
N GLN A 449 24.65 6.56 0.86
CA GLN A 449 25.76 7.11 0.07
C GLN A 449 25.42 8.47 -0.53
N ARG A 450 24.18 8.64 -1.01
CA ARG A 450 23.69 9.93 -1.50
C ARG A 450 23.62 10.99 -0.40
N ALA A 451 23.21 10.63 0.81
CA ALA A 451 23.22 11.53 1.95
C ALA A 451 24.64 11.96 2.33
N LEU A 452 25.61 11.02 2.35
CA LEU A 452 27.01 11.33 2.61
C LEU A 452 27.58 12.34 1.61
N THR A 453 27.25 12.20 0.32
CA THR A 453 27.70 13.15 -0.71
C THR A 453 26.97 14.49 -0.66
N GLU A 454 25.67 14.52 -0.36
CA GLU A 454 24.88 15.75 -0.23
C GLU A 454 25.34 16.62 0.95
N PHE A 455 25.68 16.00 2.09
CA PHE A 455 26.04 16.72 3.33
C PHE A 455 27.54 16.92 3.53
N GLY A 456 28.41 16.26 2.77
CA GLY A 456 29.87 16.44 2.83
C GLY A 456 30.51 16.03 4.16
N SER A 457 29.87 15.14 4.92
CA SER A 457 30.35 14.66 6.23
C SER A 457 31.15 13.35 6.10
N SER A 458 32.15 13.15 6.97
CA SER A 458 32.94 11.90 7.00
C SER A 458 32.16 10.71 7.59
N ALA A 459 31.10 10.98 8.36
CA ALA A 459 30.17 10.02 8.90
C ALA A 459 28.73 10.40 8.51
N PRO A 460 27.84 9.41 8.25
CA PRO A 460 26.46 9.69 7.91
C PRO A 460 25.77 10.40 9.08
N PRO A 461 24.93 11.44 8.85
CA PRO A 461 24.16 12.07 9.91
C PRO A 461 22.95 11.21 10.31
N TYR A 462 22.29 11.53 11.43
CA TYR A 462 20.99 10.94 11.78
C TYR A 462 19.93 11.27 10.72
N PRO A 463 19.07 10.34 10.27
CA PRO A 463 18.93 8.93 10.68
C PRO A 463 19.83 7.93 9.91
N TYR A 464 20.53 8.38 8.87
CA TYR A 464 21.39 7.56 8.01
C TYR A 464 22.53 6.84 8.77
N ASN A 465 22.93 7.35 9.94
CA ASN A 465 23.92 6.73 10.82
C ASN A 465 23.50 5.41 11.45
N ARG A 466 22.20 5.09 11.46
CA ARG A 466 21.69 3.80 11.94
C ARG A 466 22.04 2.63 11.01
N GLY A 467 22.45 2.92 9.78
CA GLY A 467 22.77 1.90 8.78
C GLY A 467 21.52 1.32 8.11
N ILE A 468 21.67 0.12 7.55
CA ILE A 468 20.56 -0.58 6.87
C ILE A 468 19.60 -1.14 7.93
N PRO A 469 18.29 -0.88 7.83
CA PRO A 469 17.29 -1.46 8.74
C PRO A 469 17.36 -2.99 8.80
N ALA A 470 16.97 -3.56 9.94
CA ALA A 470 16.94 -5.00 10.11
C ALA A 470 15.95 -5.65 9.14
N GLN A 471 16.39 -6.73 8.49
CA GLN A 471 15.59 -7.45 7.52
C GLN A 471 14.35 -8.10 8.19
N PRO A 472 13.13 -7.90 7.67
CA PRO A 472 11.93 -8.53 8.24
C PRO A 472 11.89 -10.06 8.07
N ASP A 473 11.34 -10.76 9.07
CA ASP A 473 11.20 -12.23 9.07
C ASP A 473 10.45 -12.80 7.86
N PHE A 474 9.45 -12.07 7.33
CA PHE A 474 8.70 -12.55 6.17
C PHE A 474 9.53 -12.53 4.88
N TYR A 475 10.47 -11.59 4.77
CA TYR A 475 11.34 -11.48 3.60
C TYR A 475 12.46 -12.52 3.66
N SER A 476 13.04 -12.76 4.84
CA SER A 476 14.05 -13.83 5.01
C SER A 476 13.49 -15.23 4.71
N ARG A 477 12.23 -15.51 5.07
CA ARG A 477 11.55 -16.78 4.72
C ARG A 477 11.22 -16.94 3.24
N TRP A 478 11.16 -15.84 2.49
CA TRP A 478 10.85 -15.86 1.07
C TRP A 478 12.09 -16.06 0.19
N LEU A 479 13.28 -15.71 0.70
CA LEU A 479 14.54 -15.97 0.03
C LEU A 479 14.82 -17.48 -0.06
N VAL A 480 15.47 -17.90 -1.13
CA VAL A 480 15.91 -19.28 -1.38
C VAL A 480 17.42 -19.32 -1.28
N THR A 481 17.97 -20.41 -0.76
CA THR A 481 19.42 -20.62 -0.70
C THR A 481 19.86 -21.41 -1.92
N GLU A 482 20.60 -20.76 -2.83
CA GLU A 482 21.32 -21.40 -3.93
C GLU A 482 22.82 -21.20 -3.72
N ASP A 483 23.61 -22.28 -3.82
CA ASP A 483 25.07 -22.26 -3.69
C ASP A 483 25.61 -21.54 -2.43
N GLY A 484 24.86 -21.60 -1.32
CA GLY A 484 25.22 -20.98 -0.04
C GLY A 484 24.93 -19.47 0.06
N VAL A 485 24.32 -18.86 -0.97
CA VAL A 485 23.91 -17.45 -0.98
C VAL A 485 22.37 -17.38 -0.97
N THR A 486 21.81 -16.58 -0.06
CA THR A 486 20.35 -16.34 -0.01
C THR A 486 19.96 -15.31 -1.06
N THR A 487 19.23 -15.72 -2.09
CA THR A 487 18.79 -14.89 -3.20
C THR A 487 17.26 -14.94 -3.36
N PRO A 488 16.65 -13.93 -4.01
CA PRO A 488 15.27 -14.01 -4.45
C PRO A 488 15.03 -15.25 -5.33
N PRO A 489 13.82 -15.84 -5.33
CA PRO A 489 13.53 -17.07 -6.08
C PRO A 489 13.94 -16.95 -7.55
N PRO A 490 14.86 -17.80 -8.04
CA PRO A 490 15.37 -17.72 -9.41
C PRO A 490 14.30 -18.07 -10.43
N VAL A 491 14.50 -17.63 -11.68
CA VAL A 491 13.61 -17.95 -12.80
C VAL A 491 13.99 -19.34 -13.32
N PRO A 492 13.04 -20.29 -13.44
CA PRO A 492 13.34 -21.61 -13.97
C PRO A 492 13.73 -21.51 -15.45
N THR A 493 14.81 -22.18 -15.84
CA THR A 493 15.25 -22.28 -17.24
C THR A 493 14.31 -23.20 -18.03
N PRO A 494 13.73 -22.76 -19.16
CA PRO A 494 12.90 -23.61 -20.01
C PRO A 494 13.67 -24.77 -20.65
N GLU A 495 13.02 -25.91 -20.85
CA GLU A 495 13.60 -27.11 -21.52
C GLU A 495 13.53 -27.06 -23.06
N GLN A 496 12.90 -26.05 -23.65
CA GLN A 496 12.68 -25.95 -25.10
C GLN A 496 12.79 -24.50 -25.56
N ASP A 497 13.12 -24.31 -26.84
CA ASP A 497 13.05 -23.02 -27.52
C ASP A 497 11.69 -22.33 -27.38
N GLY A 498 11.70 -21.00 -27.33
CA GLY A 498 10.52 -20.16 -27.26
C GLY A 498 9.60 -20.32 -28.48
N LEU A 499 8.30 -20.07 -28.29
CA LEU A 499 7.28 -20.30 -29.32
C LEU A 499 7.55 -19.57 -30.64
N VAL A 500 8.15 -18.38 -30.61
CA VAL A 500 8.48 -17.60 -31.82
C VAL A 500 9.56 -18.31 -32.64
N ILE A 501 10.54 -18.91 -31.96
CA ILE A 501 11.62 -19.67 -32.60
C ILE A 501 11.06 -20.96 -33.19
N GLN A 502 10.23 -21.70 -32.43
CA GLN A 502 9.55 -22.91 -32.93
C GLN A 502 8.72 -22.62 -34.19
N TYR A 503 8.04 -21.47 -34.24
CA TYR A 503 7.29 -21.05 -35.41
C TYR A 503 8.18 -20.70 -36.61
N ALA A 504 9.31 -20.02 -36.38
CA ALA A 504 10.28 -19.71 -37.43
C ALA A 504 10.87 -20.98 -38.04
N VAL A 505 11.25 -21.95 -37.21
CA VAL A 505 11.71 -23.28 -37.63
C VAL A 505 10.64 -24.00 -38.48
N ALA A 506 9.39 -24.00 -38.03
CA ALA A 506 8.29 -24.64 -38.76
C ALA A 506 8.02 -24.01 -40.14
N LEU A 507 8.23 -22.70 -40.31
CA LEU A 507 8.09 -22.03 -41.60
C LEU A 507 9.18 -22.45 -42.61
N VAL A 508 10.43 -22.58 -42.16
CA VAL A 508 11.53 -23.05 -43.02
C VAL A 508 11.27 -24.49 -43.46
N GLU A 509 10.80 -25.35 -42.56
CA GLU A 509 10.42 -26.72 -42.89
C GLU A 509 9.26 -26.78 -43.91
N LEU A 510 8.29 -25.87 -43.82
CA LEU A 510 7.19 -25.78 -44.79
C LEU A 510 7.71 -25.41 -46.19
N GLU A 511 8.58 -24.41 -46.29
CA GLU A 511 9.19 -24.00 -47.56
C GLU A 511 9.99 -25.16 -48.20
N ALA A 512 10.72 -25.92 -47.39
CA ALA A 512 11.41 -27.13 -47.85
C ALA A 512 10.43 -28.17 -48.42
N ILE A 513 9.27 -28.38 -47.77
CA ILE A 513 8.22 -29.29 -48.26
C ILE A 513 7.58 -28.77 -49.55
N GLU A 514 7.31 -27.47 -49.66
CA GLU A 514 6.76 -26.86 -50.88
C GLU A 514 7.69 -27.03 -52.08
N ASN A 515 8.99 -26.83 -51.88
CA ASN A 515 10.00 -27.04 -52.92
C ASN A 515 10.03 -28.51 -53.38
N GLN A 516 9.90 -29.46 -52.44
CA GLN A 516 9.76 -30.89 -52.78
C GLN A 516 8.46 -31.17 -53.56
N ILE A 517 7.34 -30.53 -53.20
CA ILE A 517 6.05 -30.67 -53.92
C ILE A 517 6.18 -30.14 -55.36
N ARG A 518 6.79 -28.96 -55.57
CA ARG A 518 7.02 -28.40 -56.91
C ARG A 518 7.83 -29.36 -57.77
N ALA A 519 8.93 -29.89 -57.23
CA ALA A 519 9.77 -30.86 -57.94
C ALA A 519 9.04 -32.17 -58.29
N ILE A 520 8.11 -32.64 -57.43
CA ILE A 520 7.31 -33.84 -57.71
C ILE A 520 6.22 -33.55 -58.76
N ARG A 521 5.55 -32.39 -58.71
CA ARG A 521 4.52 -31.98 -59.68
C ARG A 521 5.07 -31.85 -61.09
N THR A 522 6.21 -31.19 -61.26
CA THR A 522 6.87 -31.06 -62.58
C THR A 522 7.22 -32.44 -63.16
N ARG A 523 7.67 -33.38 -62.33
CA ARG A 523 7.92 -34.77 -62.74
C ARG A 523 6.63 -35.52 -63.10
N LEU A 524 5.50 -35.25 -62.44
CA LEU A 524 4.20 -35.84 -62.74
C LEU A 524 3.64 -35.33 -64.09
N GLU A 525 3.72 -34.02 -64.35
CA GLU A 525 3.26 -33.42 -65.61
C GLU A 525 4.04 -33.98 -66.81
N LYS A 526 5.38 -34.01 -66.71
CA LYS A 526 6.25 -34.60 -67.74
C LYS A 526 5.92 -36.09 -68.01
N THR A 527 5.55 -36.87 -66.99
CA THR A 527 5.14 -38.27 -67.20
C THR A 527 3.74 -38.40 -67.81
N ARG A 528 2.81 -37.50 -67.47
CA ARG A 528 1.48 -37.42 -68.10
C ARG A 528 1.58 -37.10 -69.59
N ASP A 529 2.42 -36.14 -69.97
CA ASP A 529 2.59 -35.74 -71.37
C ASP A 529 3.17 -36.87 -72.22
N LEU A 530 4.18 -37.58 -71.70
CA LEU A 530 4.73 -38.77 -72.35
C LEU A 530 3.67 -39.87 -72.53
N LEU A 531 2.78 -40.05 -71.54
CA LEU A 531 1.69 -41.02 -71.60
C LEU A 531 0.67 -40.63 -72.69
N LEU A 532 0.31 -39.35 -72.79
CA LEU A 532 -0.59 -38.84 -73.83
C LEU A 532 0.00 -39.03 -75.22
N LEU A 533 1.27 -38.68 -75.43
CA LEU A 533 1.97 -38.88 -76.71
C LEU A 533 1.99 -40.36 -77.13
N LYS A 534 2.21 -41.27 -76.18
CA LYS A 534 2.15 -42.72 -76.43
C LYS A 534 0.74 -43.21 -76.76
N ARG A 535 -0.30 -42.67 -76.13
CA ARG A 535 -1.70 -43.01 -76.48
C ARG A 535 -2.09 -42.48 -77.85
N GLN A 536 -1.68 -41.26 -78.19
CA GLN A 536 -1.88 -40.70 -79.54
C GLN A 536 -1.20 -41.55 -80.63
N GLN A 537 -0.01 -42.08 -80.33
CA GLN A 537 0.67 -43.02 -81.24
C GLN A 537 -0.01 -44.40 -81.31
N LEU A 538 -0.68 -44.83 -80.24
CA LEU A 538 -1.51 -46.04 -80.29
C LEU A 538 -2.72 -45.81 -81.18
N ASP A 539 -3.38 -44.65 -81.04
CA ASP A 539 -4.56 -44.29 -81.84
C ASP A 539 -4.21 -44.22 -83.32
N SER A 540 -3.07 -43.63 -83.70
CA SER A 540 -2.59 -43.63 -85.09
C SER A 540 -2.33 -45.06 -85.61
N GLN A 541 -1.76 -45.94 -84.79
CA GLN A 541 -1.58 -47.35 -85.13
C GLN A 541 -2.91 -48.11 -85.26
N THR A 542 -3.95 -47.76 -84.50
CA THR A 542 -5.26 -48.42 -84.61
C THR A 542 -5.93 -48.19 -85.96
N VAL A 543 -5.67 -47.03 -86.60
CA VAL A 543 -6.12 -46.72 -87.96
C VAL A 543 -5.41 -47.62 -88.98
N ALA A 544 -4.14 -47.96 -88.76
CA ALA A 544 -3.43 -48.92 -89.60
C ALA A 544 -3.88 -50.37 -89.33
N LEU A 545 -4.27 -50.70 -88.09
CA LEU A 545 -4.80 -52.02 -87.72
C LEU A 545 -6.23 -52.28 -88.18
N SER A 546 -7.04 -51.26 -88.54
CA SER A 546 -8.37 -51.50 -89.09
C SER A 546 -8.32 -52.19 -90.46
N ALA A 547 -7.26 -51.92 -91.24
CA ALA A 547 -7.02 -52.62 -92.51
C ALA A 547 -6.78 -54.13 -92.32
N LEU A 548 -6.11 -54.53 -91.23
CA LEU A 548 -5.90 -55.93 -90.86
C LEU A 548 -7.22 -56.67 -90.58
N ALA A 549 -8.21 -55.98 -90.00
CA ALA A 549 -9.52 -56.53 -89.69
C ALA A 549 -10.47 -56.57 -90.91
N GLY A 550 -9.99 -56.17 -92.11
CA GLY A 550 -10.81 -56.02 -93.31
C GLY A 550 -11.74 -54.80 -93.28
N GLY A 551 -11.49 -53.86 -92.36
CA GLY A 551 -12.30 -52.69 -92.09
C GLY A 551 -11.79 -51.40 -92.74
N VAL A 552 -12.65 -50.38 -92.81
CA VAL A 552 -12.30 -49.04 -93.31
C VAL A 552 -11.95 -48.14 -92.12
N ALA A 553 -10.97 -47.24 -92.31
CA ALA A 553 -10.57 -46.27 -91.29
C ALA A 553 -11.80 -45.55 -90.68
N GLY A 554 -12.01 -45.72 -89.37
CA GLY A 554 -13.12 -45.12 -88.61
C GLY A 554 -14.31 -46.04 -88.31
N ASP A 555 -14.30 -47.31 -88.77
CA ASP A 555 -15.38 -48.28 -88.53
C ASP A 555 -15.36 -48.93 -87.12
N GLY A 556 -14.33 -48.66 -86.32
CA GLY A 556 -14.16 -49.20 -84.96
C GLY A 556 -13.50 -50.58 -84.89
N ASN A 557 -13.25 -51.26 -86.01
CA ASN A 557 -12.64 -52.60 -86.03
C ASN A 557 -11.17 -52.58 -85.60
N GLY A 558 -10.41 -51.56 -86.01
CA GLY A 558 -9.01 -51.38 -85.57
C GLY A 558 -8.86 -51.20 -84.06
N LEU A 559 -9.86 -50.62 -83.40
CA LEU A 559 -9.89 -50.47 -81.94
C LEU A 559 -10.23 -51.80 -81.22
N GLN A 560 -11.01 -52.68 -81.86
CA GLN A 560 -11.23 -54.05 -81.37
C GLN A 560 -9.93 -54.86 -81.43
N VAL A 561 -9.18 -54.76 -82.53
CA VAL A 561 -7.86 -55.40 -82.67
C VAL A 561 -6.87 -54.84 -81.64
N ALA A 562 -6.87 -53.52 -81.42
CA ALA A 562 -6.00 -52.88 -80.43
C ALA A 562 -6.26 -53.38 -78.99
N ARG A 563 -7.51 -53.71 -78.65
CA ARG A 563 -7.87 -54.33 -77.36
C ARG A 563 -7.33 -55.75 -77.21
N TRP A 564 -7.17 -56.47 -78.32
CA TRP A 564 -6.66 -57.85 -78.33
C TRP A 564 -5.13 -57.94 -78.40
N LEU A 565 -4.42 -56.85 -78.72
CA LEU A 565 -2.95 -56.81 -78.80
C LEU A 565 -2.24 -57.49 -77.62
N PRO A 566 -2.60 -57.25 -76.33
CA PRO A 566 -1.87 -57.86 -75.22
C PRO A 566 -2.06 -59.38 -75.10
N TYR A 567 -3.10 -59.94 -75.72
CA TYR A 567 -3.57 -61.30 -75.49
C TYR A 567 -3.57 -62.20 -76.74
N ALA A 568 -3.44 -61.62 -77.93
CA ALA A 568 -3.47 -62.34 -79.19
C ALA A 568 -2.10 -62.38 -79.86
N SER A 569 -1.83 -63.39 -80.69
CA SER A 569 -0.67 -63.48 -81.59
C SER A 569 -1.17 -63.82 -82.98
N LEU A 570 -0.65 -63.15 -84.00
CA LEU A 570 -0.96 -63.49 -85.38
C LEU A 570 -0.27 -64.82 -85.73
N ASN A 571 -1.02 -65.77 -86.28
CA ASN A 571 -0.49 -67.04 -86.74
C ASN A 571 -0.07 -66.89 -88.20
N THR A 572 1.23 -66.69 -88.45
CA THR A 572 1.77 -66.39 -89.79
C THR A 572 2.33 -67.61 -90.53
N ASN A 573 2.07 -68.82 -90.03
CA ASN A 573 2.58 -70.07 -90.60
C ASN A 573 1.71 -70.68 -91.72
N LEU A 574 0.60 -70.04 -92.10
CA LEU A 574 -0.33 -70.53 -93.12
C LEU A 574 -0.33 -69.60 -94.34
N LEU A 575 -0.01 -70.14 -95.51
CA LEU A 575 -0.11 -69.46 -96.82
C LEU A 575 -1.57 -69.48 -97.30
N PRO A 576 -2.20 -68.33 -97.68
CA PRO A 576 -3.57 -68.31 -98.19
C PRO A 576 -3.68 -68.76 -99.65
N GLU A 577 -4.67 -69.61 -99.96
CA GLU A 577 -5.16 -69.91 -101.32
C GLU A 577 -6.35 -68.97 -101.64
N GLU A 578 -6.30 -68.23 -102.76
CA GLU A 578 -7.38 -67.32 -103.16
C GLU A 578 -8.61 -68.09 -103.68
N VAL A 579 -9.79 -67.84 -103.09
CA VAL A 579 -11.09 -68.29 -103.62
C VAL A 579 -11.76 -67.13 -104.36
N SER A 580 -11.87 -67.23 -105.68
CA SER A 580 -12.55 -66.27 -106.54
C SER A 580 -14.05 -66.59 -106.66
N THR A 581 -14.95 -65.62 -106.46
CA THR A 581 -16.34 -65.70 -106.99
C THR A 581 -16.86 -64.32 -107.47
N PRO A 582 -17.78 -64.26 -108.46
CA PRO A 582 -18.13 -63.03 -109.19
C PRO A 582 -19.56 -62.46 -108.94
N SER A 583 -19.70 -61.17 -109.29
CA SER A 583 -20.87 -60.39 -109.76
C SER A 583 -22.13 -60.15 -108.90
N ALA A 584 -22.39 -58.85 -108.70
CA ALA A 584 -23.63 -58.06 -108.86
C ALA A 584 -24.93 -58.44 -108.11
N THR A 585 -25.49 -57.50 -107.33
CA THR A 585 -26.66 -56.65 -107.72
C THR A 585 -27.13 -55.73 -106.60
N SER A 586 -27.73 -54.62 -107.01
CA SER A 586 -28.32 -53.53 -106.24
C SER A 586 -29.75 -53.84 -105.75
N ARG A 587 -30.13 -53.33 -104.57
CA ARG A 587 -31.38 -52.57 -104.38
C ARG A 587 -31.51 -51.88 -103.02
N SER A 588 -32.14 -50.71 -103.11
CA SER A 588 -32.54 -49.67 -102.17
C SER A 588 -33.52 -50.07 -101.06
N VAL A 589 -33.63 -49.22 -100.02
CA VAL A 589 -34.81 -48.43 -99.56
C VAL A 589 -34.56 -48.04 -98.08
N SER A 590 -34.23 -46.78 -97.77
CA SER A 590 -35.09 -45.64 -97.38
C SER A 590 -35.46 -45.55 -95.89
N GLY A 591 -35.10 -44.41 -95.27
CA GLY A 591 -36.08 -43.59 -94.52
C GLY A 591 -35.84 -43.32 -93.03
N ILE A 592 -35.69 -42.02 -92.71
CA ILE A 592 -36.37 -41.27 -91.61
C ILE A 592 -35.90 -41.63 -90.16
N SER A 593 -35.64 -40.76 -89.18
CA SER A 593 -35.65 -39.31 -88.97
C SER A 593 -35.03 -38.99 -87.60
N SER A 594 -34.52 -37.77 -87.45
CA SER A 594 -34.60 -36.86 -86.27
C SER A 594 -34.55 -37.39 -84.82
N GLY A 595 -33.72 -36.71 -84.01
CA GLY A 595 -34.24 -35.98 -82.85
C GLY A 595 -33.95 -36.52 -81.45
N THR A 596 -32.91 -35.96 -80.83
CA THR A 596 -32.87 -35.36 -79.48
C THR A 596 -33.16 -36.19 -78.21
N MET A 597 -32.13 -36.19 -77.34
CA MET A 597 -32.06 -36.29 -75.87
C MET A 597 -33.32 -36.60 -75.03
N THR A 598 -33.20 -37.50 -74.04
CA THR A 598 -33.00 -37.16 -72.61
C THR A 598 -33.12 -38.39 -71.66
N SER A 599 -32.20 -38.42 -70.68
CA SER A 599 -32.33 -38.81 -69.26
C SER A 599 -32.79 -40.20 -68.76
N ARG A 600 -32.06 -40.62 -67.71
CA ARG A 600 -32.45 -41.28 -66.43
C ARG A 600 -32.44 -42.82 -66.28
N SER A 601 -31.42 -43.27 -65.54
CA SER A 601 -31.42 -43.95 -64.22
C SER A 601 -32.25 -45.22 -63.94
N ILE A 602 -31.58 -46.21 -63.35
CA ILE A 602 -32.09 -47.33 -62.52
C ILE A 602 -30.97 -47.63 -61.48
N SER A 603 -31.11 -47.21 -60.20
CA SER A 603 -31.60 -47.93 -58.98
C SER A 603 -30.65 -49.02 -58.44
N GLY A 604 -30.49 -49.30 -57.14
CA GLY A 604 -31.12 -48.94 -55.86
C GLY A 604 -30.15 -49.37 -54.73
N ALA A 605 -30.44 -49.53 -53.43
CA ALA A 605 -31.64 -49.50 -52.59
C ALA A 605 -31.13 -49.56 -51.12
N VAL A 606 -31.86 -49.00 -50.14
CA VAL A 606 -31.76 -49.39 -48.70
C VAL A 606 -33.11 -49.17 -48.00
N SER A 607 -33.51 -50.16 -47.19
CA SER A 607 -34.73 -50.18 -46.36
C SER A 607 -34.43 -50.09 -44.84
N SER A 608 -35.34 -49.41 -44.14
CA SER A 608 -35.87 -49.52 -42.74
C SER A 608 -35.51 -50.78 -41.91
N THR A 609 -35.51 -50.88 -40.56
CA THR A 609 -36.14 -50.19 -39.38
C THR A 609 -35.53 -50.87 -38.10
N SER A 610 -35.33 -50.28 -36.91
CA SER A 610 -36.33 -50.07 -35.85
C SER A 610 -35.74 -49.58 -34.48
N LYS A 611 -36.49 -48.66 -33.83
CA LYS A 611 -36.89 -48.47 -32.39
C LYS A 611 -35.90 -48.16 -31.22
N THR A 612 -36.06 -46.92 -30.66
CA THR A 612 -36.29 -46.44 -29.24
C THR A 612 -35.38 -46.90 -28.08
N SER A 613 -34.98 -46.13 -27.04
CA SER A 613 -35.38 -44.84 -26.42
C SER A 613 -34.40 -44.38 -25.31
N ALA A 614 -34.43 -43.07 -24.99
CA ALA A 614 -33.99 -42.35 -23.76
C ALA A 614 -32.46 -42.09 -23.58
N THR A 615 -31.93 -40.92 -23.16
CA THR A 615 -32.46 -39.67 -22.59
C THR A 615 -31.40 -38.55 -22.73
N GLY A 616 -31.83 -37.31 -22.98
CA GLY A 616 -31.25 -36.07 -22.42
C GLY A 616 -29.81 -35.64 -22.78
N SER A 617 -29.66 -34.72 -23.73
CA SER A 617 -28.97 -33.43 -23.50
C SER A 617 -29.22 -32.48 -24.68
N ASN A 618 -30.03 -31.46 -24.44
CA ASN A 618 -30.20 -30.34 -25.35
C ASN A 618 -29.02 -29.37 -25.14
N PHE A 619 -28.15 -29.21 -26.13
CA PHE A 619 -27.31 -28.02 -26.27
C PHE A 619 -27.56 -27.39 -27.64
N ASN A 620 -28.44 -26.39 -27.65
CA ASN A 620 -28.60 -25.45 -28.76
C ASN A 620 -27.38 -24.52 -28.77
N PHE A 621 -26.39 -24.83 -29.60
CA PHE A 621 -25.22 -23.99 -29.87
C PHE A 621 -25.41 -23.25 -31.21
N SER A 622 -26.37 -22.32 -31.25
CA SER A 622 -26.53 -21.42 -32.40
C SER A 622 -27.47 -20.25 -32.06
N ASN A 623 -26.96 -19.27 -31.29
CA ASN A 623 -27.56 -17.93 -31.26
C ASN A 623 -26.62 -16.79 -30.80
N ASN A 624 -25.29 -16.97 -30.83
CA ASN A 624 -24.33 -15.96 -30.32
C ASN A 624 -23.35 -15.39 -31.36
N LEU A 625 -23.70 -15.39 -32.66
CA LEU A 625 -22.80 -14.87 -33.71
C LEU A 625 -23.38 -13.74 -34.58
N LEU A 626 -24.52 -13.16 -34.19
CA LEU A 626 -25.15 -12.06 -34.94
C LEU A 626 -25.48 -10.81 -34.10
N SER A 627 -24.96 -10.72 -32.87
CA SER A 627 -25.08 -9.53 -32.00
C SER A 627 -23.80 -8.69 -31.86
N SER A 628 -22.71 -9.08 -32.54
CA SER A 628 -21.39 -8.44 -32.40
C SER A 628 -20.99 -7.50 -33.55
N ALA A 629 -21.88 -7.25 -34.51
CA ALA A 629 -21.55 -6.54 -35.75
C ALA A 629 -22.23 -5.17 -35.92
N LEU A 630 -22.87 -4.62 -34.88
CA LEU A 630 -23.62 -3.35 -34.98
C LEU A 630 -23.24 -2.28 -33.93
N ASN A 631 -22.12 -2.40 -33.23
CA ASN A 631 -21.62 -1.38 -32.30
C ASN A 631 -20.17 -0.96 -32.60
N THR A 632 -19.98 -0.22 -33.69
CA THR A 632 -18.75 0.55 -33.93
C THR A 632 -19.05 1.85 -34.68
N SER A 633 -19.62 2.84 -33.98
CA SER A 633 -19.52 4.24 -34.41
C SER A 633 -19.72 5.18 -33.22
N THR A 634 -18.65 5.49 -32.49
CA THR A 634 -18.41 6.81 -31.90
C THR A 634 -16.95 6.90 -31.47
N SER A 635 -16.24 7.79 -32.14
CA SER A 635 -14.88 8.24 -31.83
C SER A 635 -14.83 9.07 -30.55
N SER A 636 -13.97 8.69 -29.60
CA SER A 636 -13.38 9.62 -28.64
C SER A 636 -11.93 9.21 -28.36
N THR A 637 -11.03 10.16 -28.57
CA THR A 637 -9.57 10.14 -28.46
C THR A 637 -9.04 9.63 -27.11
N PRO A 638 -7.95 8.83 -27.08
CA PRO A 638 -7.15 8.62 -25.89
C PRO A 638 -6.10 9.73 -25.74
N SER A 639 -6.03 10.30 -24.55
CA SER A 639 -4.97 11.20 -24.08
C SER A 639 -3.64 10.45 -23.99
N TYR A 640 -2.63 10.95 -24.68
CA TYR A 640 -1.23 10.56 -24.56
C TYR A 640 -0.71 10.86 -23.15
N LEU A 641 -0.06 9.90 -22.50
CA LEU A 641 1.21 10.08 -21.79
C LEU A 641 1.88 8.70 -21.67
N THR A 642 3.11 8.64 -22.20
CA THR A 642 4.09 7.53 -22.14
C THR A 642 3.70 6.18 -22.74
N SER A 643 3.55 6.09 -24.06
CA SER A 643 3.78 4.82 -24.76
C SER A 643 5.28 4.64 -24.99
N LYS A 644 5.93 3.73 -24.26
CA LYS A 644 7.20 3.15 -24.75
C LYS A 644 6.92 2.52 -26.14
N PRO A 645 7.86 2.56 -27.09
CA PRO A 645 7.68 1.92 -28.38
C PRO A 645 7.39 0.43 -28.15
N GLN A 646 6.30 -0.07 -28.72
CA GLN A 646 5.91 -1.46 -28.61
C GLN A 646 7.07 -2.34 -29.11
N THR A 647 7.65 -3.12 -28.19
CA THR A 647 8.73 -4.08 -28.44
C THR A 647 8.15 -5.30 -29.14
N PHE A 648 7.86 -5.15 -30.43
CA PHE A 648 7.54 -6.27 -31.31
C PHE A 648 8.82 -6.81 -31.92
N SER A 649 8.90 -8.13 -32.09
CA SER A 649 9.80 -8.68 -33.09
C SER A 649 9.25 -8.32 -34.48
N ALA A 650 10.12 -7.92 -35.42
CA ALA A 650 9.71 -7.58 -36.80
C ALA A 650 8.95 -8.73 -37.49
N PHE A 651 9.17 -9.95 -37.01
CA PHE A 651 8.59 -11.18 -37.51
C PHE A 651 7.12 -11.40 -37.09
N GLU A 652 6.71 -10.99 -35.88
CA GLU A 652 5.31 -11.07 -35.40
C GLU A 652 4.36 -10.20 -36.25
N LEU A 653 4.83 -9.02 -36.67
CA LEU A 653 4.09 -8.12 -37.57
C LEU A 653 3.81 -8.78 -38.94
N GLY A 654 4.68 -9.70 -39.38
CA GLY A 654 4.54 -10.45 -40.63
C GLY A 654 3.51 -11.59 -40.59
N ILE A 655 3.15 -12.11 -39.42
CA ILE A 655 2.23 -13.26 -39.26
C ILE A 655 0.81 -12.89 -39.74
N ASN A 656 0.35 -11.66 -39.42
CA ASN A 656 -0.96 -11.16 -39.85
C ASN A 656 -1.03 -10.91 -41.36
N LYS A 657 0.07 -10.47 -41.97
CA LYS A 657 0.17 -10.23 -43.42
C LYS A 657 0.18 -11.54 -44.21
N LYS A 658 0.92 -12.56 -43.74
CA LYS A 658 0.97 -13.88 -44.38
C LYS A 658 -0.38 -14.60 -44.38
N ARG A 659 -1.24 -14.41 -43.36
CA ARG A 659 -2.61 -14.99 -43.34
C ARG A 659 -3.53 -14.33 -44.37
N LEU A 660 -3.43 -13.00 -44.53
CA LEU A 660 -4.14 -12.25 -45.56
C LEU A 660 -3.64 -12.62 -46.97
N ASP A 661 -2.33 -12.79 -47.15
CA ASP A 661 -1.75 -13.24 -48.41
C ASP A 661 -2.08 -14.72 -48.72
N LEU A 662 -2.18 -15.60 -47.72
CA LEU A 662 -2.65 -16.98 -47.89
C LEU A 662 -4.12 -17.05 -48.32
N LEU A 663 -4.97 -16.19 -47.76
CA LEU A 663 -6.37 -16.05 -48.19
C LEU A 663 -6.48 -15.44 -49.60
N ALA A 664 -5.58 -14.53 -49.97
CA ALA A 664 -5.50 -13.97 -51.33
C ALA A 664 -4.95 -14.99 -52.35
N ASN A 665 -4.04 -15.87 -51.95
CA ASN A 665 -3.38 -16.86 -52.81
C ASN A 665 -4.18 -18.16 -52.98
N LEU A 666 -5.10 -18.49 -52.05
CA LEU A 666 -6.03 -19.61 -52.21
C LEU A 666 -6.99 -19.45 -53.41
N ALA A 667 -7.12 -18.25 -53.97
CA ALA A 667 -8.01 -17.96 -55.10
C ALA A 667 -7.31 -17.90 -56.47
N LYS A 668 -5.98 -17.98 -56.55
CA LYS A 668 -5.25 -17.83 -57.84
C LYS A 668 -3.98 -18.68 -57.91
N SER A 669 -4.11 -19.93 -58.35
CA SER A 669 -3.01 -20.60 -59.08
C SER A 669 -3.52 -21.75 -59.95
N ALA A 670 -4.16 -21.42 -61.07
CA ALA A 670 -4.06 -22.25 -62.27
C ALA A 670 -2.94 -21.64 -63.12
N VAL A 671 -1.72 -22.15 -62.99
CA VAL A 671 -0.60 -21.75 -63.86
C VAL A 671 0.11 -23.00 -64.33
N SER A 672 -0.33 -23.50 -65.48
CA SER A 672 0.58 -23.86 -66.56
C SER A 672 -0.18 -23.66 -67.88
N LYS A 673 0.38 -22.83 -68.76
CA LYS A 673 0.03 -22.86 -70.18
C LYS A 673 0.58 -24.18 -70.73
N PRO A 674 -0.15 -24.92 -71.58
CA PRO A 674 0.44 -26.08 -72.24
C PRO A 674 1.67 -25.62 -73.04
N ALA A 675 2.83 -26.18 -72.70
CA ALA A 675 4.11 -25.89 -73.35
C ALA A 675 4.26 -26.73 -74.64
N PHE A 676 3.28 -26.62 -75.55
CA PHE A 676 3.35 -27.20 -76.88
C PHE A 676 2.96 -26.14 -77.91
N GLU A 677 3.97 -25.60 -78.60
CA GLU A 677 3.77 -25.14 -79.98
C GLU A 677 3.73 -26.40 -80.84
N ALA A 678 2.57 -26.65 -81.45
CA ALA A 678 2.41 -27.74 -82.39
C ALA A 678 3.39 -27.55 -83.56
N ARG A 679 4.48 -28.33 -83.59
CA ARG A 679 5.23 -28.49 -84.84
C ARG A 679 4.31 -29.24 -85.80
N GLU A 680 3.96 -28.57 -86.90
CA GLU A 680 3.22 -29.17 -88.01
C GLU A 680 3.95 -30.42 -88.51
N PHE A 681 3.37 -31.59 -88.26
CA PHE A 681 3.71 -32.78 -89.02
C PHE A 681 3.10 -32.62 -90.41
N ARG A 682 3.96 -32.47 -91.43
CA ARG A 682 3.53 -32.50 -92.84
C ARG A 682 3.06 -33.91 -93.19
N PHE A 683 1.75 -34.15 -93.12
CA PHE A 683 1.14 -35.30 -93.75
C PHE A 683 1.13 -35.07 -95.26
N GLY A 684 2.02 -35.78 -95.97
CA GLY A 684 1.99 -35.86 -97.43
C GLY A 684 0.70 -36.53 -97.91
N VAL A 685 0.17 -36.01 -99.02
CA VAL A 685 -0.99 -36.51 -99.76
C VAL A 685 -0.83 -38.00 -100.08
N LEU A 686 -1.94 -38.74 -100.02
CA LEU A 686 -2.07 -40.16 -100.35
C LEU A 686 -1.63 -40.42 -101.81
N ASP A 687 -0.42 -40.92 -102.00
CA ASP A 687 -0.05 -41.65 -103.21
C ASP A 687 -0.47 -43.12 -103.03
N HIS A 688 -1.30 -43.62 -103.94
CA HIS A 688 -1.95 -44.93 -103.92
C HIS A 688 -1.00 -46.11 -104.24
N ILE A 689 0.14 -46.20 -103.56
CA ILE A 689 1.08 -47.33 -103.69
C ILE A 689 1.23 -48.01 -102.31
N SER A 690 0.66 -49.22 -102.17
CA SER A 690 0.73 -50.16 -101.03
C SER A 690 0.74 -49.51 -99.62
N PRO A 691 -0.43 -49.28 -99.00
CA PRO A 691 -0.54 -48.58 -97.71
C PRO A 691 0.24 -49.25 -96.56
N GLU A 692 0.52 -50.55 -96.62
CA GLU A 692 1.15 -51.33 -95.54
C GLU A 692 2.61 -50.94 -95.26
N ILE A 693 3.36 -50.56 -96.31
CA ILE A 693 4.81 -50.28 -96.23
C ILE A 693 5.07 -48.99 -95.46
N ASN A 694 4.28 -47.97 -95.76
CA ASN A 694 4.44 -46.65 -95.19
C ASN A 694 3.94 -46.61 -93.74
N GLU A 695 2.90 -47.36 -93.39
CA GLU A 695 2.32 -47.32 -92.04
C GLU A 695 3.21 -48.00 -90.98
N TYR A 696 3.83 -49.16 -91.27
CA TYR A 696 4.78 -49.76 -90.32
C TYR A 696 6.04 -48.90 -90.12
N ARG A 697 6.57 -48.33 -91.21
CA ARG A 697 7.73 -47.45 -91.17
C ARG A 697 7.45 -46.19 -90.34
N LYS A 698 6.28 -45.56 -90.53
CA LYS A 698 5.80 -44.42 -89.72
C LYS A 698 5.62 -44.81 -88.25
N ALA A 699 5.04 -45.98 -87.98
CA ALA A 699 4.85 -46.49 -86.62
C ALA A 699 6.17 -46.71 -85.88
N TYR A 700 7.16 -47.34 -86.54
CA TYR A 700 8.48 -47.61 -85.99
C TYR A 700 9.26 -46.33 -85.70
N PHE A 701 9.35 -45.40 -86.65
CA PHE A 701 10.06 -44.14 -86.45
C PHE A 701 9.36 -43.26 -85.40
N GLY A 702 8.03 -43.19 -85.39
CA GLY A 702 7.29 -42.51 -84.33
C GLY A 702 7.53 -43.12 -82.94
N MET A 703 7.71 -44.44 -82.83
CA MET A 703 8.11 -45.08 -81.58
C MET A 703 9.56 -44.77 -81.17
N GLN A 704 10.49 -44.67 -82.12
CA GLN A 704 11.86 -44.24 -81.83
C GLN A 704 11.92 -42.78 -81.39
N ASP A 705 11.14 -41.90 -82.02
CA ASP A 705 11.02 -40.49 -81.61
C ASP A 705 10.43 -40.35 -80.20
N LEU A 706 9.48 -41.22 -79.82
CA LEU A 706 9.00 -41.29 -78.43
C LEU A 706 10.06 -41.77 -77.43
N VAL A 707 11.14 -42.42 -77.89
CA VAL A 707 12.27 -42.83 -77.04
C VAL A 707 13.34 -41.75 -76.97
N THR A 708 13.56 -40.99 -78.04
CA THR A 708 14.50 -39.86 -78.06
C THR A 708 14.00 -38.69 -77.22
N THR A 709 12.70 -38.37 -77.32
CA THR A 709 12.00 -37.33 -76.53
C THR A 709 12.08 -37.55 -75.01
N ILE A 710 12.34 -38.77 -74.54
CA ILE A 710 12.54 -39.06 -73.09
C ILE A 710 13.79 -38.36 -72.56
N ASN A 711 14.84 -38.21 -73.37
CA ASN A 711 16.07 -37.53 -72.95
C ASN A 711 15.87 -36.01 -72.85
N ASP A 712 14.95 -35.46 -73.64
CA ASP A 712 14.64 -34.03 -73.64
C ASP A 712 13.68 -33.66 -72.49
N LEU A 713 12.81 -34.60 -72.08
CA LEU A 713 11.79 -34.35 -71.07
C LEU A 713 12.27 -34.58 -69.63
N PHE A 714 13.14 -35.56 -69.37
CA PHE A 714 13.53 -35.96 -68.01
C PHE A 714 15.02 -35.72 -67.71
N ASP A 715 15.35 -35.57 -66.42
CA ASP A 715 16.73 -35.51 -65.94
C ASP A 715 17.51 -36.77 -66.41
N PRO A 716 18.81 -36.69 -66.70
CA PRO A 716 19.57 -37.76 -67.37
C PRO A 716 19.56 -39.11 -66.62
N THR A 717 19.50 -39.07 -65.29
CA THR A 717 19.38 -40.27 -64.43
C THR A 717 18.01 -40.94 -64.56
N ASP A 718 16.94 -40.14 -64.54
CA ASP A 718 15.56 -40.60 -64.70
C ASP A 718 15.27 -41.06 -66.14
N ALA A 719 15.80 -40.35 -67.13
CA ALA A 719 15.70 -40.66 -68.55
C ALA A 719 16.38 -42.01 -68.86
N SER A 720 17.60 -42.22 -68.37
CA SER A 720 18.34 -43.48 -68.59
C SER A 720 17.66 -44.68 -67.92
N ALA A 721 17.14 -44.53 -66.70
CA ALA A 721 16.40 -45.58 -66.01
C ALA A 721 15.10 -45.96 -66.71
N LEU A 722 14.33 -44.98 -67.20
CA LEU A 722 13.10 -45.22 -67.93
C LEU A 722 13.38 -45.81 -69.32
N ARG A 723 14.38 -45.29 -70.04
CA ARG A 723 14.82 -45.81 -71.34
C ARG A 723 15.29 -47.25 -71.25
N LYS A 724 16.02 -47.63 -70.20
CA LYS A 724 16.42 -49.02 -69.95
C LYS A 724 15.21 -49.94 -69.83
N LYS A 725 14.18 -49.53 -69.07
CA LYS A 725 12.93 -50.29 -68.93
C LYS A 725 12.16 -50.43 -70.25
N LEU A 726 12.12 -49.38 -71.07
CA LEU A 726 11.46 -49.42 -72.38
C LEU A 726 12.23 -50.28 -73.40
N LYS A 727 13.56 -50.16 -73.45
CA LYS A 727 14.41 -50.99 -74.34
C LYS A 727 14.34 -52.47 -74.02
N VAL A 728 14.28 -52.83 -72.73
CA VAL A 728 14.07 -54.23 -72.31
C VAL A 728 12.73 -54.75 -72.84
N SER A 729 11.67 -53.93 -72.85
CA SER A 729 10.39 -54.34 -73.43
C SER A 729 10.38 -54.39 -74.97
N GLU A 730 11.21 -53.61 -75.67
CA GLU A 730 11.39 -53.73 -77.13
C GLU A 730 12.02 -55.08 -77.51
N GLN A 731 13.07 -55.48 -76.79
CA GLN A 731 13.81 -56.72 -77.05
C GLN A 731 12.96 -57.97 -76.80
N ASN A 732 12.09 -57.95 -75.80
CA ASN A 732 11.27 -59.10 -75.43
C ASN A 732 10.06 -59.35 -76.35
N LEU A 733 9.61 -58.31 -77.08
CA LEU A 733 8.38 -58.36 -77.89
C LEU A 733 8.65 -58.25 -79.41
N GLY A 734 9.91 -58.20 -79.82
CA GLY A 734 10.32 -58.39 -81.22
C GLY A 734 10.07 -57.20 -82.15
N LEU A 735 10.39 -55.97 -81.72
CA LEU A 735 10.35 -54.80 -82.62
C LEU A 735 11.50 -54.86 -83.63
N THR A 736 11.21 -55.08 -84.91
CA THR A 736 12.22 -55.21 -85.98
C THR A 736 12.37 -53.92 -86.77
N ALA A 737 13.61 -53.53 -87.08
CA ALA A 737 13.87 -52.36 -87.91
C ALA A 737 13.33 -52.59 -89.33
N PRO A 738 12.71 -51.58 -89.99
CA PRO A 738 12.12 -51.75 -91.32
C PRO A 738 13.07 -52.33 -92.37
N ALA A 739 14.35 -51.91 -92.36
CA ALA A 739 15.37 -52.44 -93.27
C ALA A 739 15.70 -53.93 -93.01
N VAL A 740 15.61 -54.37 -91.76
CA VAL A 740 15.82 -55.78 -91.38
C VAL A 740 14.59 -56.61 -91.69
N LEU A 741 13.39 -56.04 -91.51
CA LEU A 741 12.12 -56.68 -91.88
C LEU A 741 12.03 -56.88 -93.41
N ASP A 742 12.39 -55.87 -94.19
CA ASP A 742 12.41 -55.97 -95.66
C ASP A 742 13.42 -57.04 -96.13
N ALA A 743 14.61 -57.12 -95.52
CA ALA A 743 15.58 -58.18 -95.78
C ALA A 743 15.10 -59.58 -95.33
N GLN A 744 14.31 -59.69 -94.26
CA GLN A 744 13.70 -60.94 -93.81
C GLN A 744 12.58 -61.40 -94.77
N ILE A 745 11.79 -60.47 -95.30
CA ILE A 745 10.77 -60.73 -96.31
C ILE A 745 11.43 -61.22 -97.61
N GLU A 746 12.53 -60.59 -98.05
CA GLU A 746 13.32 -61.04 -99.20
C GLU A 746 13.90 -62.44 -98.98
N ALA A 747 14.52 -62.69 -97.81
CA ALA A 747 15.11 -64.00 -97.51
C ALA A 747 14.07 -65.14 -97.36
N GLU A 748 12.86 -64.85 -96.86
CA GLU A 748 11.77 -65.84 -96.76
C GLU A 748 11.05 -66.06 -98.09
N ALA A 749 10.85 -65.01 -98.89
CA ALA A 749 10.31 -65.14 -100.25
C ALA A 749 11.24 -65.98 -101.14
N ASP A 750 12.57 -65.79 -100.99
CA ASP A 750 13.58 -66.55 -101.73
C ASP A 750 13.63 -68.02 -101.32
N LYS A 751 13.41 -68.32 -100.03
CA LYS A 751 13.30 -69.69 -99.53
C LYS A 751 12.04 -70.42 -100.00
N GLN A 752 10.92 -69.71 -100.22
CA GLN A 752 9.65 -70.33 -100.58
C GLN A 752 9.35 -70.37 -102.07
N ALA A 753 9.96 -69.48 -102.88
CA ALA A 753 9.69 -69.40 -104.32
C ALA A 753 10.50 -70.41 -105.18
N GLY A 754 11.66 -70.88 -104.71
CA GLY A 754 12.59 -71.66 -105.56
C GLY A 754 13.04 -70.86 -106.80
N ASP A 755 13.31 -71.54 -107.93
CA ASP A 755 13.76 -70.91 -109.19
C ASP A 755 12.64 -70.21 -110.01
N ASP A 756 11.41 -70.14 -109.50
CA ASP A 756 10.21 -69.77 -110.28
C ASP A 756 9.85 -68.28 -110.13
N ALA A 757 10.26 -67.46 -111.10
CA ALA A 757 10.24 -65.98 -111.01
C ALA A 757 8.83 -65.35 -110.93
N THR A 758 7.81 -65.95 -111.56
CA THR A 758 6.42 -65.47 -111.52
C THR A 758 5.73 -65.80 -110.19
N LYS A 759 6.00 -66.98 -109.62
CA LYS A 759 5.59 -67.36 -108.26
C LYS A 759 6.24 -66.49 -107.21
N ARG A 760 7.52 -66.15 -107.38
CA ARG A 760 8.26 -65.24 -106.49
C ARG A 760 7.56 -63.88 -106.36
N GLN A 761 7.12 -63.29 -107.46
CA GLN A 761 6.54 -61.95 -107.46
C GLN A 761 5.13 -61.91 -106.82
N GLN A 762 4.32 -62.96 -107.01
CA GLN A 762 3.00 -63.10 -106.38
C GLN A 762 3.09 -63.45 -104.88
N LEU A 763 3.97 -64.40 -104.51
CA LEU A 763 4.21 -64.78 -103.12
C LEU A 763 4.86 -63.65 -102.31
N TRP A 764 5.78 -62.90 -102.92
CA TRP A 764 6.42 -61.76 -102.26
C TRP A 764 5.41 -60.70 -101.84
N GLY A 765 4.41 -60.37 -102.67
CA GLY A 765 3.36 -59.41 -102.31
C GLY A 765 2.52 -59.84 -101.09
N LEU A 766 2.11 -61.11 -101.05
CA LEU A 766 1.30 -61.66 -99.96
C LEU A 766 2.11 -61.85 -98.66
N LEU A 767 3.33 -62.40 -98.77
CA LEU A 767 4.25 -62.62 -97.65
C LEU A 767 4.74 -61.29 -97.06
N ALA A 768 5.03 -60.30 -97.91
CA ALA A 768 5.39 -58.96 -97.47
C ALA A 768 4.25 -58.30 -96.68
N ASN A 769 3.00 -58.43 -97.14
CA ASN A 769 1.84 -57.90 -96.41
C ASN A 769 1.65 -58.60 -95.07
N GLN A 770 1.71 -59.94 -95.03
CA GLN A 770 1.56 -60.72 -93.81
C GLN A 770 2.62 -60.38 -92.75
N LYS A 771 3.89 -60.31 -93.14
CA LYS A 771 5.00 -59.96 -92.23
C LYS A 771 4.99 -58.50 -91.78
N ARG A 772 4.57 -57.57 -92.64
CA ARG A 772 4.43 -56.15 -92.28
C ARG A 772 3.27 -55.93 -91.30
N TYR A 773 2.15 -56.62 -91.48
CA TYR A 773 1.06 -56.61 -90.52
C TYR A 773 1.42 -57.30 -89.21
N GLU A 774 2.19 -58.40 -89.24
CA GLU A 774 2.75 -59.04 -88.05
C GLU A 774 3.67 -58.09 -87.27
N ALA A 775 4.57 -57.40 -87.97
CA ALA A 775 5.46 -56.41 -87.38
C ALA A 775 4.69 -55.23 -86.79
N LEU A 776 3.65 -54.74 -87.48
CA LEU A 776 2.77 -53.66 -87.00
C LEU A 776 1.98 -54.07 -85.74
N PHE A 777 1.51 -55.31 -85.70
CA PHE A 777 0.85 -55.88 -84.53
C PHE A 777 1.81 -56.04 -83.33
N ASN A 778 3.05 -56.48 -83.57
CA ASN A 778 4.09 -56.56 -82.53
C ASN A 778 4.53 -55.16 -82.04
N ALA A 779 4.59 -54.15 -82.92
CA ALA A 779 4.81 -52.77 -82.53
C ALA A 779 3.70 -52.23 -81.61
N GLY A 780 2.44 -52.57 -81.90
CA GLY A 780 1.29 -52.27 -81.01
C GLY A 780 1.41 -52.92 -79.63
N LYS A 781 1.92 -54.17 -79.54
CA LYS A 781 2.21 -54.84 -78.26
C LYS A 781 3.30 -54.15 -77.45
N VAL A 782 4.39 -53.74 -78.11
CA VAL A 782 5.49 -53.00 -77.46
C VAL A 782 4.96 -51.67 -76.91
N LEU A 783 4.18 -50.94 -77.71
CA LEU A 783 3.63 -49.64 -77.34
C LEU A 783 2.60 -49.74 -76.19
N THR A 784 1.72 -50.74 -76.18
CA THR A 784 0.82 -51.01 -75.04
C THR A 784 1.58 -51.35 -73.77
N LYS A 785 2.67 -52.13 -73.86
CA LYS A 785 3.54 -52.41 -72.71
C LYS A 785 4.24 -51.14 -72.22
N TRP A 786 4.70 -50.28 -73.12
CA TRP A 786 5.27 -48.98 -72.78
C TRP A 786 4.29 -48.07 -72.03
N ILE A 787 3.03 -48.04 -72.47
CA ILE A 787 1.96 -47.30 -71.77
C ILE A 787 1.83 -47.82 -70.33
N SER A 788 1.77 -49.14 -70.12
CA SER A 788 1.66 -49.73 -68.77
C SER A 788 2.84 -49.37 -67.85
N ILE A 789 4.07 -49.33 -68.39
CA ILE A 789 5.28 -48.99 -67.62
C ILE A 789 5.23 -47.51 -67.20
N VAL A 790 4.86 -46.61 -68.12
CA VAL A 790 4.76 -45.17 -67.83
C VAL A 790 3.60 -44.88 -66.87
N GLU A 791 2.46 -45.56 -67.03
CA GLU A 791 1.30 -45.45 -66.14
C GLU A 791 1.60 -45.93 -64.71
N SER A 792 2.38 -47.01 -64.55
CA SER A 792 2.84 -47.44 -63.23
C SER A 792 3.75 -46.41 -62.54
N ARG A 793 4.61 -45.73 -63.31
CA ARG A 793 5.48 -44.65 -62.81
C ARG A 793 4.64 -43.42 -62.43
N TYR A 794 3.66 -43.06 -63.26
CA TYR A 794 2.73 -41.98 -62.98
C TYR A 794 2.02 -42.19 -61.63
N ASN A 795 1.44 -43.38 -61.42
CA ASN A 795 0.76 -43.74 -60.17
C ASN A 795 1.69 -43.71 -58.93
N GLN A 796 2.97 -44.09 -59.08
CA GLN A 796 3.95 -44.02 -57.99
C GLN A 796 4.31 -42.58 -57.62
N ILE A 797 4.48 -41.70 -58.61
CA ILE A 797 4.76 -40.27 -58.40
C ILE A 797 3.54 -39.60 -57.77
N GLU A 798 2.33 -39.95 -58.20
CA GLU A 798 1.08 -39.46 -57.64
C GLU A 798 0.93 -39.82 -56.14
N ARG A 799 1.23 -41.07 -55.76
CA ARG A 799 1.22 -41.47 -54.34
C ARG A 799 2.24 -40.69 -53.50
N LYS A 800 3.45 -40.45 -54.02
CA LYS A 800 4.46 -39.61 -53.34
C LYS A 800 3.98 -38.18 -53.17
N LEU A 801 3.34 -37.62 -54.20
CA LEU A 801 2.73 -36.29 -54.16
C LEU A 801 1.63 -36.21 -53.10
N GLN A 802 0.71 -37.19 -53.05
CA GLN A 802 -0.33 -37.27 -52.03
C GLN A 802 0.26 -37.37 -50.60
N GLY A 803 1.34 -38.13 -50.42
CA GLY A 803 2.06 -38.20 -49.15
C GLY A 803 2.62 -36.85 -48.70
N LYS A 804 3.30 -36.13 -49.60
CA LYS A 804 3.85 -34.79 -49.32
C LYS A 804 2.79 -33.72 -49.13
N LEU A 805 1.66 -33.79 -49.84
CA LEU A 805 0.52 -32.90 -49.62
C LEU A 805 -0.09 -33.10 -48.22
N ARG A 806 -0.15 -34.32 -47.70
CA ARG A 806 -0.59 -34.59 -46.32
C ARG A 806 0.39 -34.01 -45.29
N GLU A 807 1.69 -34.19 -45.51
CA GLU A 807 2.74 -33.61 -44.66
C GLU A 807 2.65 -32.07 -44.62
N HIS A 808 2.46 -31.45 -45.80
CA HIS A 808 2.20 -30.01 -45.94
C HIS A 808 0.96 -29.56 -45.15
N THR A 809 -0.18 -30.25 -45.26
CA THR A 809 -1.38 -29.90 -44.47
C THR A 809 -1.17 -30.05 -42.96
N ARG A 810 -0.39 -31.05 -42.51
CA ARG A 810 -0.06 -31.22 -41.08
C ARG A 810 0.85 -30.10 -40.58
N LYS A 811 1.85 -29.71 -41.37
CA LYS A 811 2.75 -28.60 -41.03
C LYS A 811 2.03 -27.25 -41.02
N LEU A 812 1.14 -26.99 -41.97
CA LEU A 812 0.26 -25.81 -41.92
C LEU A 812 -0.61 -25.78 -40.66
N ALA A 813 -1.21 -26.90 -40.26
CA ALA A 813 -1.99 -26.98 -39.02
C ALA A 813 -1.12 -26.76 -37.77
N GLN A 814 0.13 -27.26 -37.77
CA GLN A 814 1.10 -26.98 -36.70
C GLN A 814 1.45 -25.48 -36.62
N ILE A 815 1.68 -24.82 -37.76
CA ILE A 815 1.96 -23.38 -37.86
C ILE A 815 0.77 -22.57 -37.35
N GLU A 816 -0.46 -22.91 -37.75
CA GLU A 816 -1.66 -22.21 -37.26
C GLU A 816 -1.83 -22.38 -35.75
N LYS A 817 -1.59 -23.60 -35.22
CA LYS A 817 -1.60 -23.86 -33.78
C LYS A 817 -0.54 -23.02 -33.05
N LEU A 818 0.69 -22.99 -33.54
CA LEU A 818 1.78 -22.18 -32.97
C LEU A 818 1.45 -20.69 -33.03
N SER A 819 0.89 -20.19 -34.13
CA SER A 819 0.45 -18.79 -34.25
C SER A 819 -0.63 -18.41 -33.22
N GLY A 820 -1.58 -19.32 -32.97
CA GLY A 820 -2.61 -19.14 -31.94
C GLY A 820 -2.01 -19.14 -30.53
N LEU A 821 -1.04 -20.02 -30.26
CA LEU A 821 -0.33 -20.06 -28.99
C LEU A 821 0.53 -18.80 -28.76
N ILE A 822 1.21 -18.30 -29.79
CA ILE A 822 1.98 -17.03 -29.72
C ILE A 822 1.04 -15.87 -29.38
N ARG A 823 -0.13 -15.76 -30.03
CA ARG A 823 -1.09 -14.69 -29.75
C ARG A 823 -1.57 -14.72 -28.30
N VAL A 824 -2.00 -15.88 -27.81
CA VAL A 824 -2.45 -16.03 -26.42
C VAL A 824 -1.30 -15.72 -25.45
N ALA A 825 -0.11 -16.25 -25.73
CA ALA A 825 1.07 -16.01 -24.90
C ALA A 825 1.47 -14.52 -24.87
N ARG A 826 1.27 -13.79 -25.97
CA ARG A 826 1.50 -12.34 -26.05
C ARG A 826 0.45 -11.53 -25.31
N GLU A 827 -0.84 -11.85 -25.48
CA GLU A 827 -1.92 -11.21 -24.71
C GLU A 827 -1.69 -11.40 -23.20
N THR A 828 -1.26 -12.60 -22.77
CA THR A 828 -0.89 -12.82 -21.38
C THR A 828 0.36 -12.03 -20.96
N LEU A 829 1.36 -11.90 -21.84
CA LEU A 829 2.56 -11.10 -21.55
C LEU A 829 2.21 -9.62 -21.40
N GLU A 830 1.38 -9.04 -22.27
CA GLU A 830 0.96 -7.64 -22.20
C GLU A 830 0.15 -7.33 -20.93
N ASN A 831 -0.72 -8.26 -20.51
CA ASN A 831 -1.43 -8.13 -19.24
C ASN A 831 -0.48 -8.21 -18.04
N LEU A 832 0.52 -9.10 -18.08
CA LEU A 832 1.55 -9.19 -17.06
C LEU A 832 2.50 -7.97 -17.08
N ASP A 833 2.74 -7.37 -18.24
CA ASP A 833 3.58 -6.18 -18.40
C ASP A 833 2.94 -4.96 -17.75
N ARG A 834 1.64 -4.73 -17.99
CA ARG A 834 0.88 -3.68 -17.28
C ARG A 834 0.87 -3.88 -15.77
N PHE A 835 0.65 -5.12 -15.33
CA PHE A 835 0.66 -5.46 -13.91
C PHE A 835 2.07 -5.28 -13.30
N PHE A 836 3.13 -5.65 -14.03
CA PHE A 836 4.50 -5.44 -13.60
C PHE A 836 4.84 -3.95 -13.51
N ASP A 837 4.48 -3.14 -14.51
CA ASP A 837 4.68 -1.68 -14.48
C ASP A 837 3.93 -1.02 -13.32
N GLU A 838 2.71 -1.47 -13.00
CA GLU A 838 1.95 -1.01 -11.83
C GLU A 838 2.68 -1.34 -10.52
N GLN A 839 3.08 -2.61 -10.32
CA GLN A 839 3.79 -3.01 -9.10
C GLN A 839 5.18 -2.35 -8.98
N LEU A 840 5.86 -2.11 -10.10
CA LEU A 840 7.13 -1.37 -10.13
C LEU A 840 6.91 0.11 -9.80
N GLY A 841 5.81 0.69 -10.28
CA GLY A 841 5.35 2.04 -9.92
C GLY A 841 5.12 2.17 -8.41
N ASP A 842 4.36 1.24 -7.82
CA ASP A 842 4.11 1.19 -6.37
C ASP A 842 5.42 1.12 -5.57
N TYR A 843 6.34 0.26 -5.99
CA TYR A 843 7.66 0.17 -5.35
C TYR A 843 8.44 1.48 -5.50
N GLY A 844 8.40 2.13 -6.66
CA GLY A 844 9.03 3.43 -6.89
C GLY A 844 8.44 4.56 -6.04
N VAL A 845 7.13 4.55 -5.77
CA VAL A 845 6.48 5.49 -4.84
C VAL A 845 6.97 5.24 -3.41
N ALA A 846 7.01 3.99 -2.96
CA ALA A 846 7.51 3.63 -1.63
C ALA A 846 8.96 4.07 -1.41
N GLN A 847 9.82 3.96 -2.44
CA GLN A 847 11.21 4.46 -2.39
C GLN A 847 11.27 5.97 -2.16
N ARG A 848 10.43 6.76 -2.86
CA ARG A 848 10.40 8.22 -2.68
C ARG A 848 9.88 8.61 -1.31
N LEU A 849 8.84 7.94 -0.83
CA LEU A 849 8.30 8.17 0.51
C LEU A 849 9.34 7.89 1.60
N LEU A 850 10.17 6.84 1.43
CA LEU A 850 11.27 6.56 2.34
C LEU A 850 12.31 7.68 2.33
N GLU A 851 12.73 8.15 1.15
CA GLU A 851 13.68 9.27 1.04
C GLU A 851 13.13 10.54 1.71
N GLU A 852 11.84 10.84 1.50
CA GLU A 852 11.16 11.98 2.13
C GLU A 852 11.05 11.83 3.65
N ASP A 853 10.72 10.65 4.16
CA ASP A 853 10.62 10.38 5.59
C ASP A 853 11.97 10.52 6.29
N TRP A 854 13.02 9.91 5.76
CA TRP A 854 14.36 10.01 6.33
C TRP A 854 14.90 11.44 6.29
N ARG A 855 14.60 12.20 5.22
CA ARG A 855 14.94 13.64 5.15
C ARG A 855 14.16 14.45 6.19
N ARG A 856 12.87 14.18 6.36
CA ARG A 856 12.03 14.83 7.39
C ARG A 856 12.55 14.55 8.80
N ALA A 857 12.92 13.31 9.10
CA ALA A 857 13.50 12.92 10.39
C ALA A 857 14.86 13.59 10.63
N HIS A 858 15.68 13.74 9.58
CA HIS A 858 16.94 14.49 9.64
C HIS A 858 16.71 15.97 9.98
N ASP A 859 15.83 16.64 9.24
CA ASP A 859 15.52 18.07 9.42
C ASP A 859 14.93 18.34 10.82
N ALA A 860 14.03 17.46 11.28
CA ALA A 860 13.47 17.53 12.63
C ALA A 860 14.56 17.37 13.70
N ASN A 861 15.54 16.48 13.49
CA ASN A 861 16.64 16.30 14.43
C ASN A 861 17.61 17.49 14.43
N LEU A 862 17.85 18.13 13.27
CA LEU A 862 18.62 19.38 13.21
C LEU A 862 17.92 20.52 13.94
N GLU A 863 16.60 20.65 13.78
CA GLU A 863 15.82 21.65 14.52
C GLU A 863 15.88 21.37 16.02
N ARG A 864 15.74 20.10 16.43
CA ARG A 864 15.87 19.65 17.81
C ARG A 864 17.23 20.01 18.42
N SER A 865 18.32 19.63 17.76
CA SER A 865 19.69 19.95 18.20
C SER A 865 19.90 21.46 18.29
N ARG A 866 19.38 22.24 17.32
CA ARG A 866 19.43 23.72 17.38
C ARG A 866 18.73 24.27 18.63
N ILE A 867 17.54 23.76 18.96
CA ILE A 867 16.77 24.24 20.12
C ILE A 867 17.49 23.87 21.42
N LEU A 868 17.91 22.62 21.57
CA LEU A 868 18.57 22.13 22.80
C LEU A 868 19.93 22.78 23.06
N THR A 869 20.65 23.19 22.00
CA THR A 869 21.98 23.81 22.15
C THR A 869 21.96 25.34 22.18
N ARG A 870 21.01 26.01 21.50
CA ARG A 870 21.01 27.48 21.34
C ARG A 870 19.80 28.21 21.91
N ALA A 871 18.65 27.53 22.09
CA ALA A 871 17.40 28.20 22.45
C ALA A 871 17.04 28.08 23.95
N VAL A 872 17.71 27.19 24.69
CA VAL A 872 17.55 27.05 26.15
C VAL A 872 17.96 28.35 26.84
N GLN A 873 17.03 28.97 27.57
CA GLN A 873 17.26 30.25 28.27
C GLN A 873 17.85 30.04 29.66
N GLY A 874 17.51 28.92 30.32
CA GLY A 874 17.95 28.63 31.68
C GLY A 874 17.76 27.16 32.05
N LEU A 875 18.50 26.74 33.07
CA LEU A 875 18.45 25.39 33.60
C LEU A 875 17.97 25.43 35.04
N TYR A 876 16.90 24.70 35.33
CA TYR A 876 16.33 24.60 36.66
C TYR A 876 16.22 23.14 37.06
N TYR A 877 15.93 22.88 38.33
CA TYR A 877 15.74 21.52 38.80
C TYR A 877 14.68 21.43 39.87
N VAL A 878 14.10 20.23 39.98
CA VAL A 878 13.06 19.91 40.93
C VAL A 878 13.21 18.46 41.40
N ARG A 879 13.13 18.24 42.71
CA ARG A 879 13.07 16.91 43.32
C ARG A 879 11.79 16.19 42.91
N VAL A 880 11.91 15.00 42.34
CA VAL A 880 10.79 14.12 41.97
C VAL A 880 10.24 13.42 43.21
N ARG A 881 8.92 13.15 43.25
CA ARG A 881 8.34 12.34 44.34
C ARG A 881 8.67 10.88 44.08
N ASN A 882 9.23 10.17 45.06
CA ASN A 882 9.43 8.71 44.99
C ASN A 882 8.12 7.90 45.09
N THR A 883 6.95 8.53 45.00
CA THR A 883 5.68 7.81 44.83
C THR A 883 5.62 7.22 43.42
N PRO A 884 5.31 5.92 43.23
CA PRO A 884 5.34 5.24 41.93
C PRO A 884 4.35 5.77 40.87
N VAL A 885 3.66 6.86 41.15
CA VAL A 885 2.73 7.58 40.25
C VAL A 885 3.47 8.51 39.27
N SER A 886 4.77 8.78 39.48
CA SER A 886 5.58 9.65 38.60
C SER A 886 6.55 8.90 37.67
N VAL A 887 6.41 7.59 37.55
CA VAL A 887 6.92 6.90 36.34
C VAL A 887 6.17 7.54 35.17
N PRO A 888 6.86 7.96 34.09
CA PRO A 888 6.15 8.36 32.88
C PRO A 888 5.24 7.18 32.51
N VAL A 889 3.93 7.39 32.65
CA VAL A 889 2.96 6.51 32.02
C VAL A 889 3.37 6.48 30.55
N ALA A 890 3.54 5.28 30.00
CA ALA A 890 3.82 5.11 28.58
C ALA A 890 2.92 6.07 27.79
N ASP A 891 3.56 6.88 26.95
CA ASP A 891 3.02 7.78 25.94
C ASP A 891 1.49 7.97 25.96
N PRO A 892 0.96 9.20 26.21
CA PRO A 892 -0.46 9.46 26.11
C PRO A 892 -0.90 9.55 24.63
N LEU A 893 -0.66 8.50 23.86
CA LEU A 893 -1.41 8.16 22.65
C LEU A 893 -2.39 7.06 23.06
N SER A 894 -3.63 7.37 23.42
CA SER A 894 -4.54 8.17 22.62
C SER A 894 -5.75 8.58 23.46
N LEU A 895 -6.25 9.80 23.24
CA LEU A 895 -7.64 10.18 23.56
C LEU A 895 -8.61 9.37 22.68
N ARG A 896 -8.55 8.05 22.76
CA ARG A 896 -9.38 7.11 22.00
C ARG A 896 -10.07 6.18 22.98
N TYR A 897 -11.25 5.75 22.60
CA TYR A 897 -12.10 4.83 23.35
C TYR A 897 -11.40 3.47 23.55
N LYS A 898 -10.85 3.27 24.75
CA LYS A 898 -10.21 2.01 25.15
C LYS A 898 -11.20 1.07 25.83
N SER A 899 -12.31 1.57 26.37
CA SER A 899 -13.23 0.79 27.19
C SER A 899 -14.44 0.30 26.38
N ARG A 900 -14.90 -0.93 26.68
CA ARG A 900 -16.06 -1.55 26.02
C ARG A 900 -17.37 -0.80 26.28
N ASN A 901 -17.41 -0.04 27.39
CA ASN A 901 -18.52 0.80 27.83
C ASN A 901 -18.53 2.20 27.23
N ASP A 902 -17.54 2.56 26.41
CA ASP A 902 -17.42 3.89 25.82
C ASP A 902 -18.61 4.22 24.89
N ILE A 903 -18.83 5.52 24.66
CA ILE A 903 -19.88 6.06 23.79
C ILE A 903 -19.62 5.60 22.34
N VAL A 904 -20.69 5.42 21.55
CA VAL A 904 -20.59 5.03 20.14
C VAL A 904 -19.80 6.11 19.36
N PRO A 905 -18.71 5.78 18.65
CA PRO A 905 -17.85 6.77 17.99
C PRO A 905 -18.57 7.60 16.92
N GLY A 906 -18.45 8.93 16.98
CA GLY A 906 -18.89 9.82 15.90
C GLY A 906 -20.42 9.94 15.72
N CYS A 907 -21.20 9.51 16.72
CA CYS A 907 -22.65 9.55 16.71
C CYS A 907 -23.20 10.48 17.80
N ASP A 908 -24.23 11.25 17.48
CA ASP A 908 -24.90 12.12 18.44
C ASP A 908 -25.79 11.29 19.38
N GLY A 909 -25.55 11.42 20.68
CA GLY A 909 -26.21 10.63 21.73
C GLY A 909 -27.73 10.79 21.82
N ASP A 910 -28.27 11.88 21.27
CA ASP A 910 -29.68 12.30 21.42
C ASP A 910 -30.56 12.01 20.19
N THR A 911 -30.04 11.30 19.18
CA THR A 911 -30.81 10.96 17.97
C THR A 911 -31.55 9.64 18.13
N ASP A 912 -32.87 9.65 17.95
CA ASP A 912 -33.68 8.42 17.85
C ASP A 912 -33.26 7.67 16.57
N ALA A 913 -32.37 6.69 16.74
CA ALA A 913 -31.86 5.86 15.65
C ALA A 913 -32.96 4.90 15.17
N ALA A 914 -33.42 5.09 13.92
CA ALA A 914 -34.34 4.17 13.26
C ALA A 914 -33.59 3.40 12.15
N LEU A 915 -33.58 2.08 12.25
CA LEU A 915 -33.04 1.20 11.20
C LEU A 915 -34.08 1.01 10.07
N PRO A 916 -33.66 0.97 8.79
CA PRO A 916 -34.54 0.59 7.69
C PRO A 916 -35.13 -0.82 7.87
N ASP A 917 -36.39 -1.00 7.46
CA ASP A 917 -37.14 -2.25 7.58
C ASP A 917 -36.41 -3.45 6.92
N GLU A 918 -35.61 -3.19 5.87
CA GLU A 918 -34.85 -4.22 5.16
C GLU A 918 -33.65 -4.76 5.97
N LEU A 919 -33.12 -3.95 6.89
CA LEU A 919 -32.00 -4.32 7.77
C LEU A 919 -32.48 -4.89 9.12
N GLU A 920 -33.74 -4.68 9.49
CA GLU A 920 -34.34 -5.13 10.74
C GLU A 920 -34.18 -6.65 10.93
N TYR A 921 -34.32 -7.45 9.88
CA TYR A 921 -34.14 -8.91 9.94
C TYR A 921 -32.70 -9.33 10.30
N PHE A 922 -31.70 -8.58 9.85
CA PHE A 922 -30.31 -8.86 10.19
C PHE A 922 -29.99 -8.44 11.61
N PHE A 923 -30.54 -7.32 12.06
CA PHE A 923 -30.43 -6.86 13.43
C PHE A 923 -31.13 -7.82 14.40
N ASP A 924 -32.29 -8.38 14.03
CA ASP A 924 -32.99 -9.42 14.78
C ASP A 924 -32.06 -10.61 15.09
N ALA A 925 -31.23 -11.04 14.15
CA ALA A 925 -30.26 -12.11 14.40
C ALA A 925 -29.14 -11.69 15.36
N VAL A 926 -28.67 -10.44 15.30
CA VAL A 926 -27.70 -9.91 16.27
C VAL A 926 -28.30 -9.92 17.68
N THR A 927 -29.58 -9.54 17.84
CA THR A 927 -30.27 -9.61 19.14
C THR A 927 -30.47 -11.03 19.67
N GLU A 928 -30.31 -12.06 18.83
CA GLU A 928 -30.41 -13.47 19.22
C GLU A 928 -29.09 -14.10 19.67
N ILE A 929 -27.97 -13.35 19.59
CA ILE A 929 -26.68 -13.81 20.10
C ILE A 929 -26.79 -14.12 21.60
N PRO A 930 -26.35 -15.31 22.05
CA PRO A 930 -26.39 -15.71 23.44
C PRO A 930 -25.60 -14.77 24.38
N MET A 931 -26.14 -14.57 25.59
CA MET A 931 -25.58 -13.75 26.66
C MET A 931 -24.11 -14.06 26.94
N GLN A 932 -23.73 -15.33 26.91
CA GLN A 932 -22.37 -15.77 27.18
C GLN A 932 -21.31 -15.12 26.28
N TYR A 933 -21.68 -14.72 25.06
CA TYR A 933 -20.77 -14.20 24.05
C TYR A 933 -20.72 -12.66 24.00
N TRP A 934 -21.55 -11.97 24.78
CA TRP A 934 -21.47 -10.53 24.95
C TRP A 934 -20.50 -10.18 26.07
N ALA A 935 -19.49 -9.37 25.78
CA ALA A 935 -18.40 -9.09 26.71
C ALA A 935 -18.89 -8.48 28.04
N ASP A 936 -19.87 -7.57 27.98
CA ASP A 936 -20.38 -6.84 29.15
C ASP A 936 -21.43 -7.63 29.95
N LEU A 937 -22.19 -8.49 29.27
CA LEU A 937 -23.23 -9.31 29.91
C LEU A 937 -22.66 -10.62 30.49
N LYS A 938 -21.56 -11.14 29.93
CA LYS A 938 -20.87 -12.35 30.41
C LYS A 938 -20.57 -12.41 31.91
N PRO A 939 -20.09 -11.34 32.60
CA PRO A 939 -19.88 -11.36 34.05
C PRO A 939 -21.18 -11.38 34.86
N GLN A 940 -22.33 -11.09 34.24
CA GLN A 940 -23.62 -10.93 34.92
C GLN A 940 -24.47 -12.20 34.99
N ARG A 941 -23.90 -13.36 34.69
CA ARG A 941 -24.61 -14.66 34.67
C ARG A 941 -25.34 -14.98 35.98
N SER A 942 -24.82 -14.51 37.11
CA SER A 942 -25.43 -14.70 38.43
C SER A 942 -26.75 -13.94 38.61
N LYS A 943 -27.02 -12.93 37.77
CA LYS A 943 -28.24 -12.09 37.80
C LYS A 943 -29.37 -12.60 36.89
N LEU A 944 -29.22 -13.79 36.31
CA LEU A 944 -30.25 -14.43 35.49
C LEU A 944 -31.54 -14.69 36.29
N PRO A 945 -32.72 -14.71 35.63
CA PRO A 945 -34.00 -14.94 36.30
C PRO A 945 -34.05 -16.31 37.00
N ALA A 946 -34.94 -16.44 37.98
CA ALA A 946 -35.13 -17.68 38.74
C ALA A 946 -35.53 -18.87 37.83
N PHE A 947 -35.06 -20.07 38.18
CA PHE A 947 -35.23 -21.30 37.39
C PHE A 947 -36.69 -21.65 37.09
N GLU A 948 -37.62 -21.32 37.99
CA GLU A 948 -39.07 -21.54 37.82
C GLU A 948 -39.65 -20.85 36.57
N LYS A 949 -38.97 -19.80 36.08
CA LYS A 949 -39.42 -19.04 34.91
C LYS A 949 -38.87 -19.60 33.60
N PHE A 950 -37.96 -20.58 33.63
CA PHE A 950 -37.27 -21.05 32.42
C PHE A 950 -38.22 -21.71 31.43
N ASP A 951 -39.21 -22.47 31.89
CA ASP A 951 -40.18 -23.12 30.99
C ASP A 951 -41.04 -22.08 30.25
N TYR A 952 -41.53 -21.07 30.97
CA TYR A 952 -42.29 -19.96 30.39
C TYR A 952 -41.45 -19.16 29.39
N LEU A 953 -40.21 -18.83 29.73
CA LEU A 953 -39.30 -18.09 28.83
C LEU A 953 -38.88 -18.92 27.62
N GLY A 954 -38.73 -20.24 27.78
CA GLY A 954 -38.49 -21.17 26.70
C GLY A 954 -39.65 -21.18 25.69
N GLN A 955 -40.90 -21.14 26.14
CA GLN A 955 -42.07 -21.06 25.27
C GLN A 955 -42.14 -19.73 24.50
N LEU A 956 -41.87 -18.60 25.17
CA LEU A 956 -41.83 -17.28 24.52
C LEU A 956 -40.74 -17.21 23.45
N ARG A 957 -39.55 -17.72 23.75
CA ARG A 957 -38.43 -17.83 22.80
C ARG A 957 -38.83 -18.67 21.58
N GLN A 958 -39.43 -19.85 21.78
CA GLN A 958 -39.91 -20.69 20.68
C GLN A 958 -40.96 -20.01 19.81
N ALA A 959 -41.91 -19.29 20.41
CA ALA A 959 -42.91 -18.51 19.68
C ALA A 959 -42.26 -17.39 18.84
N ARG A 960 -41.25 -16.70 19.38
CA ARG A 960 -40.50 -15.64 18.67
C ARG A 960 -39.73 -16.18 17.47
N PHE A 961 -39.01 -17.30 17.62
CA PHE A 961 -38.29 -17.93 16.49
C PHE A 961 -39.26 -18.40 15.40
N LYS A 962 -40.44 -18.92 15.77
CA LYS A 962 -41.50 -19.24 14.79
C LYS A 962 -41.96 -17.99 14.04
N ALA A 963 -42.23 -16.88 14.73
CA ALA A 963 -42.64 -15.62 14.11
C ALA A 963 -41.56 -15.03 13.17
N ARG A 964 -40.30 -14.97 13.62
CA ARG A 964 -39.15 -14.46 12.83
C ARG A 964 -38.89 -15.31 11.58
N SER A 965 -39.04 -16.63 11.67
CA SER A 965 -38.91 -17.51 10.49
C SER A 965 -40.04 -17.36 9.46
N GLN A 966 -41.24 -16.93 9.89
CA GLN A 966 -42.39 -16.67 9.01
C GLN A 966 -42.32 -15.29 8.31
N ARG A 967 -41.69 -14.27 8.92
CA ARG A 967 -41.52 -12.92 8.33
C ARG A 967 -40.76 -12.96 6.99
N LEU A 968 -39.89 -13.95 6.80
CA LEU A 968 -39.08 -14.11 5.59
C LEU A 968 -39.87 -14.57 4.36
N THR A 969 -40.92 -15.36 4.55
CA THR A 969 -41.70 -15.94 3.43
C THR A 969 -42.69 -14.94 2.83
N VAL A 970 -43.00 -13.85 3.54
CA VAL A 970 -44.02 -12.86 3.14
C VAL A 970 -43.44 -11.76 2.26
N ASN A 971 -42.14 -11.45 2.40
CA ASN A 971 -41.53 -10.29 1.74
C ASN A 971 -40.86 -10.59 0.39
N ALA A 972 -41.05 -11.74 -0.26
CA ALA A 972 -40.39 -12.12 -1.53
C ALA A 972 -40.87 -11.31 -2.76
N GLY A 973 -40.64 -9.99 -2.75
CA GLY A 973 -40.90 -9.09 -3.87
C GLY A 973 -39.79 -9.12 -4.93
N THR A 974 -40.10 -8.59 -6.12
CA THR A 974 -39.22 -8.55 -7.31
C THR A 974 -38.16 -7.44 -7.26
N ASP A 975 -37.83 -6.91 -6.07
CA ASP A 975 -36.96 -5.74 -5.93
C ASP A 975 -35.47 -6.09 -6.02
N THR A 976 -34.69 -5.25 -6.70
CA THR A 976 -33.27 -5.48 -6.98
C THR A 976 -32.41 -5.54 -5.71
N LEU A 977 -32.77 -4.77 -4.69
CA LEU A 977 -32.18 -4.80 -3.34
C LEU A 977 -32.35 -6.18 -2.70
N GLN A 978 -33.55 -6.75 -2.81
CA GLN A 978 -33.86 -8.02 -2.19
C GLN A 978 -33.13 -9.19 -2.85
N ALA A 979 -32.95 -9.14 -4.17
CA ALA A 979 -32.14 -10.10 -4.90
C ALA A 979 -30.67 -10.09 -4.41
N ARG A 980 -30.09 -8.91 -4.17
CA ARG A 980 -28.71 -8.78 -3.66
C ARG A 980 -28.54 -9.23 -2.21
N LEU A 981 -29.54 -9.00 -1.36
CA LEU A 981 -29.50 -9.44 0.05
C LEU A 981 -29.77 -10.94 0.22
N HIS A 982 -30.23 -11.64 -0.82
CA HIS A 982 -30.70 -13.02 -0.73
C HIS A 982 -29.66 -14.00 -0.18
N THR A 983 -28.40 -13.88 -0.62
CA THR A 983 -27.30 -14.75 -0.18
C THR A 983 -27.04 -14.59 1.32
N VAL A 984 -27.04 -13.36 1.82
CA VAL A 984 -26.85 -13.03 3.24
C VAL A 984 -28.06 -13.49 4.06
N HIS A 985 -29.29 -13.36 3.53
CA HIS A 985 -30.50 -13.85 4.18
C HIS A 985 -30.45 -15.37 4.43
N ILE A 986 -30.01 -16.17 3.45
CA ILE A 986 -29.88 -17.64 3.59
C ILE A 986 -28.89 -17.98 4.71
N GLN A 987 -27.74 -17.32 4.73
CA GLN A 987 -26.73 -17.53 5.79
C GLN A 987 -27.30 -17.19 7.16
N ASN A 988 -27.98 -16.06 7.31
CA ASN A 988 -28.57 -15.64 8.58
C ASN A 988 -29.70 -16.58 9.05
N GLN A 989 -30.50 -17.11 8.11
CA GLN A 989 -31.54 -18.10 8.40
C GLN A 989 -30.95 -19.40 8.97
N SER A 990 -29.79 -19.84 8.47
CA SER A 990 -29.11 -21.03 8.97
C SER A 990 -28.70 -20.89 10.44
N MET A 991 -28.25 -19.69 10.84
CA MET A 991 -27.85 -19.35 12.21
C MET A 991 -29.05 -19.31 13.15
N LEU A 992 -30.13 -18.62 12.74
CA LEU A 992 -31.38 -18.59 13.51
C LEU A 992 -31.97 -19.99 13.71
N LYS A 993 -31.89 -20.87 12.69
CA LYS A 993 -32.28 -22.28 12.83
C LYS A 993 -31.41 -23.01 13.85
N GLN A 994 -30.10 -22.77 13.87
CA GLN A 994 -29.20 -23.34 14.87
C GLN A 994 -29.55 -22.88 16.29
N TRP A 995 -29.76 -21.59 16.51
CA TRP A 995 -30.12 -21.05 17.83
C TRP A 995 -31.53 -21.43 18.29
N SER A 996 -32.46 -21.67 17.36
CA SER A 996 -33.82 -22.15 17.70
C SER A 996 -33.82 -23.56 18.32
N ARG A 997 -32.76 -24.35 18.10
CA ARG A 997 -32.60 -25.70 18.68
C ARG A 997 -32.07 -25.67 20.12
N LEU A 998 -31.56 -24.53 20.58
CA LEU A 998 -31.07 -24.38 21.94
C LEU A 998 -32.26 -24.31 22.90
N THR A 999 -32.27 -25.18 23.90
CA THR A 999 -33.34 -25.28 24.90
C THR A 999 -32.77 -24.97 26.29
N LEU A 1000 -33.57 -24.30 27.12
CA LEU A 1000 -33.17 -23.95 28.48
C LEU A 1000 -32.98 -25.23 29.32
N PRO A 1001 -31.94 -25.30 30.16
CA PRO A 1001 -31.66 -26.49 30.96
C PRO A 1001 -32.69 -26.65 32.08
N ALA A 1002 -33.16 -27.89 32.29
CA ALA A 1002 -33.88 -28.24 33.50
C ALA A 1002 -32.94 -28.16 34.73
N PHE A 1003 -33.48 -27.79 35.89
CA PHE A 1003 -32.71 -27.77 37.13
C PHE A 1003 -32.40 -29.21 37.56
N THR A 1004 -31.12 -29.57 37.66
CA THR A 1004 -30.69 -30.93 38.04
C THR A 1004 -30.18 -30.95 39.48
N HIS A 1005 -29.03 -30.32 39.80
CA HIS A 1005 -28.50 -30.29 41.17
C HIS A 1005 -27.67 -29.04 41.58
N SER A 1006 -27.20 -28.21 40.65
CA SER A 1006 -26.36 -27.03 40.95
C SER A 1006 -26.88 -25.77 40.29
N SER A 1007 -27.23 -24.76 41.08
CA SER A 1007 -27.72 -23.47 40.59
C SER A 1007 -26.69 -22.76 39.70
N VAL A 1008 -25.41 -22.81 40.05
CA VAL A 1008 -24.31 -22.20 39.29
C VAL A 1008 -24.13 -22.87 37.93
N GLN A 1009 -24.17 -24.22 37.87
CA GLN A 1009 -24.05 -24.94 36.61
C GLN A 1009 -25.28 -24.76 35.72
N THR A 1010 -26.48 -24.74 36.30
CA THR A 1010 -27.72 -24.48 35.56
C THR A 1010 -27.75 -23.05 35.02
N GLN A 1011 -27.30 -22.04 35.78
CA GLN A 1011 -27.15 -20.66 35.28
C GLN A 1011 -26.10 -20.54 34.19
N ALA A 1012 -24.96 -21.22 34.31
CA ALA A 1012 -23.94 -21.24 33.26
C ALA A 1012 -24.45 -21.84 31.95
N ARG A 1013 -25.23 -22.94 32.03
CA ARG A 1013 -25.90 -23.54 30.86
C ARG A 1013 -27.07 -22.70 30.34
N ALA A 1014 -27.75 -21.93 31.19
CA ALA A 1014 -28.80 -21.03 30.74
C ALA A 1014 -28.21 -19.80 30.01
N ALA A 1015 -27.02 -19.33 30.40
CA ALA A 1015 -26.32 -18.23 29.75
C ALA A 1015 -25.89 -18.52 28.30
N THR A 1016 -25.75 -19.79 27.90
CA THR A 1016 -25.51 -20.19 26.51
C THR A 1016 -26.79 -20.16 25.65
N VAL A 1017 -27.96 -19.99 26.27
CA VAL A 1017 -29.27 -20.07 25.61
C VAL A 1017 -29.98 -18.71 25.60
N PHE A 1018 -29.98 -17.97 26.72
CA PHE A 1018 -30.61 -16.66 26.80
C PHE A 1018 -29.94 -15.67 25.85
N SER A 1019 -30.71 -15.07 24.95
CA SER A 1019 -30.22 -14.04 24.02
C SER A 1019 -30.38 -12.63 24.56
N LEU A 1020 -29.75 -11.65 23.91
CA LEU A 1020 -29.90 -10.23 24.25
C LEU A 1020 -31.38 -9.80 24.29
N GLU A 1021 -32.20 -10.32 23.38
CA GLU A 1021 -33.63 -10.04 23.32
C GLU A 1021 -34.42 -10.68 24.47
N ASP A 1022 -34.02 -11.86 24.95
CA ASP A 1022 -34.64 -12.46 26.14
C ASP A 1022 -34.38 -11.63 27.40
N LEU A 1023 -33.17 -11.07 27.51
CA LEU A 1023 -32.76 -10.28 28.66
C LEU A 1023 -33.39 -8.88 28.66
N SER A 1024 -33.54 -8.27 27.47
CA SER A 1024 -34.17 -6.95 27.31
C SER A 1024 -35.67 -6.97 27.67
N GLN A 1025 -36.35 -8.11 27.49
CA GLN A 1025 -37.76 -8.29 27.82
C GLN A 1025 -37.97 -8.85 29.23
N SER A 1026 -37.22 -9.88 29.63
CA SER A 1026 -37.51 -10.67 30.84
C SER A 1026 -36.41 -10.69 31.92
N GLY A 1027 -35.34 -9.91 31.78
CA GLY A 1027 -34.26 -9.84 32.78
C GLY A 1027 -34.68 -9.25 34.13
N THR A 1028 -33.82 -9.44 35.15
CA THR A 1028 -33.89 -8.66 36.40
C THR A 1028 -33.71 -7.17 36.11
N ARG A 1029 -34.20 -6.24 36.94
CA ARG A 1029 -34.25 -4.80 36.61
C ARG A 1029 -32.90 -4.23 36.12
N SER A 1030 -31.80 -4.63 36.74
CA SER A 1030 -30.45 -4.21 36.35
C SER A 1030 -29.95 -4.88 35.07
N LEU A 1031 -30.12 -6.20 34.95
CA LEU A 1031 -29.75 -6.95 33.75
C LEU A 1031 -30.56 -6.48 32.53
N ARG A 1032 -31.84 -6.17 32.72
CA ARG A 1032 -32.74 -5.64 31.69
C ARG A 1032 -32.27 -4.26 31.21
N SER A 1033 -31.95 -3.34 32.13
CA SER A 1033 -31.46 -2.01 31.74
C SER A 1033 -30.13 -2.09 30.99
N GLU A 1034 -29.23 -3.00 31.40
CA GLU A 1034 -27.94 -3.17 30.72
C GLU A 1034 -28.10 -3.81 29.33
N ALA A 1035 -28.97 -4.82 29.19
CA ALA A 1035 -29.30 -5.41 27.91
C ALA A 1035 -29.99 -4.41 26.96
N GLN A 1036 -30.90 -3.57 27.47
CA GLN A 1036 -31.56 -2.50 26.69
C GLN A 1036 -30.55 -1.43 26.26
N ALA A 1037 -29.66 -1.00 27.15
CA ALA A 1037 -28.61 -0.03 26.81
C ALA A 1037 -27.66 -0.57 25.73
N LEU A 1038 -27.26 -1.85 25.83
CA LEU A 1038 -26.43 -2.48 24.79
C LEU A 1038 -27.17 -2.54 23.45
N ARG A 1039 -28.44 -2.97 23.44
CA ARG A 1039 -29.28 -3.00 22.22
C ARG A 1039 -29.39 -1.61 21.58
N GLN A 1040 -29.67 -0.56 22.37
CA GLN A 1040 -29.75 0.82 21.88
C GLN A 1040 -28.43 1.31 21.28
N LYS A 1041 -27.29 1.03 21.94
CA LYS A 1041 -25.97 1.39 21.40
C LYS A 1041 -25.65 0.66 20.09
N LEU A 1042 -26.03 -0.62 19.96
CA LEU A 1042 -25.84 -1.38 18.72
C LEU A 1042 -26.71 -0.81 17.58
N GLU A 1043 -27.96 -0.47 17.88
CA GLU A 1043 -28.86 0.17 16.91
C GLU A 1043 -28.35 1.55 16.46
N GLN A 1044 -27.90 2.37 17.42
CA GLN A 1044 -27.27 3.66 17.15
C GLN A 1044 -26.00 3.53 16.29
N CYS A 1045 -25.14 2.54 16.58
CA CYS A 1045 -23.95 2.26 15.79
C CYS A 1045 -24.28 1.94 14.33
N GLN A 1046 -25.35 1.18 14.07
CA GLN A 1046 -25.73 0.80 12.71
C GLN A 1046 -26.38 1.97 11.95
N ALA A 1047 -27.23 2.76 12.59
CA ALA A 1047 -27.79 3.96 11.99
C ALA A 1047 -26.70 4.98 11.62
N CYS A 1048 -25.76 5.21 12.54
CA CYS A 1048 -24.63 6.10 12.34
C CYS A 1048 -23.65 5.58 11.28
N LEU A 1049 -23.42 4.26 11.21
CA LEU A 1049 -22.64 3.64 10.15
C LEU A 1049 -23.26 3.90 8.78
N LEU A 1050 -24.58 3.77 8.63
CA LEU A 1050 -25.29 4.08 7.39
C LEU A 1050 -25.15 5.56 7.00
N GLU A 1051 -25.28 6.47 7.96
CA GLU A 1051 -25.09 7.91 7.76
C GLU A 1051 -23.67 8.22 7.23
N LYS A 1052 -22.63 7.67 7.87
CA LYS A 1052 -21.24 7.91 7.44
C LYS A 1052 -20.91 7.20 6.12
N LEU A 1053 -21.44 6.01 5.88
CA LEU A 1053 -21.30 5.34 4.58
C LEU A 1053 -21.93 6.19 3.46
N ALA A 1054 -23.07 6.84 3.68
CA ALA A 1054 -23.70 7.73 2.69
C ALA A 1054 -22.81 8.93 2.30
N GLN A 1055 -21.92 9.37 3.20
CA GLN A 1055 -20.95 10.43 2.94
C GLN A 1055 -19.80 9.98 2.01
N LEU A 1056 -19.59 8.67 1.84
CA LEU A 1056 -18.53 8.11 0.98
C LEU A 1056 -18.94 8.02 -0.50
N PRO A 1057 -17.98 8.05 -1.45
CA PRO A 1057 -18.27 7.98 -2.88
C PRO A 1057 -19.12 6.76 -3.26
N GLY A 1058 -20.13 6.97 -4.10
CA GLY A 1058 -21.03 5.89 -4.54
C GLY A 1058 -20.31 4.77 -5.29
N SER A 1059 -19.21 5.05 -6.00
CA SER A 1059 -18.37 4.04 -6.65
C SER A 1059 -17.73 3.08 -5.65
N ILE A 1060 -17.21 3.63 -4.55
CA ILE A 1060 -16.56 2.86 -3.48
C ILE A 1060 -17.61 2.06 -2.70
N ARG A 1061 -18.75 2.68 -2.37
CA ARG A 1061 -19.90 1.96 -1.78
C ARG A 1061 -20.38 0.81 -2.66
N LEU A 1062 -20.46 1.02 -3.99
CA LEU A 1062 -20.83 -0.03 -4.95
C LEU A 1062 -19.84 -1.19 -4.94
N GLN A 1063 -18.55 -0.88 -4.98
CA GLN A 1063 -17.47 -1.88 -4.95
C GLN A 1063 -17.50 -2.68 -3.64
N TRP A 1064 -17.63 -2.01 -2.49
CA TRP A 1064 -17.74 -2.68 -1.20
C TRP A 1064 -19.03 -3.50 -1.07
N GLY A 1065 -20.14 -3.01 -1.61
CA GLY A 1065 -21.40 -3.74 -1.68
C GLY A 1065 -21.30 -5.02 -2.51
N GLN A 1066 -20.65 -4.97 -3.68
CA GLN A 1066 -20.41 -6.15 -4.51
C GLN A 1066 -19.49 -7.17 -3.81
N LEU A 1067 -18.41 -6.70 -3.17
CA LEU A 1067 -17.53 -7.59 -2.40
C LEU A 1067 -18.20 -8.15 -1.15
N ALA A 1068 -19.15 -7.41 -0.56
CA ALA A 1068 -20.00 -7.90 0.52
C ALA A 1068 -21.00 -8.94 0.02
N GLU A 1069 -21.60 -8.75 -1.16
CA GLU A 1069 -22.49 -9.72 -1.82
C GLU A 1069 -21.76 -11.04 -2.09
N ASP A 1070 -20.56 -10.97 -2.65
CA ASP A 1070 -19.69 -12.11 -2.97
C ASP A 1070 -18.98 -12.74 -1.75
N ASP A 1071 -19.17 -12.16 -0.55
CA ASP A 1071 -18.53 -12.61 0.70
C ASP A 1071 -16.98 -12.57 0.67
N ARG A 1072 -16.42 -11.67 -0.14
CA ARG A 1072 -14.96 -11.50 -0.35
C ARG A 1072 -14.36 -10.37 0.49
N ILE A 1073 -15.19 -9.53 1.09
CA ILE A 1073 -14.74 -8.42 1.93
C ILE A 1073 -14.38 -8.88 3.34
N ARG A 1074 -13.21 -8.50 3.83
CA ARG A 1074 -12.77 -8.76 5.21
C ARG A 1074 -13.40 -7.75 6.16
N VAL A 1075 -14.64 -7.99 6.55
CA VAL A 1075 -15.45 -7.05 7.34
C VAL A 1075 -14.78 -6.63 8.66
N GLU A 1076 -14.12 -7.56 9.36
CA GLU A 1076 -13.45 -7.28 10.64
C GLU A 1076 -12.17 -6.43 10.50
N GLN A 1077 -11.60 -6.35 9.30
CA GLN A 1077 -10.32 -5.68 9.03
C GLN A 1077 -10.49 -4.61 7.95
N VAL A 1078 -11.03 -3.45 8.34
CA VAL A 1078 -11.34 -2.33 7.44
C VAL A 1078 -10.11 -1.83 6.68
N SER A 1079 -8.91 -1.90 7.27
CA SER A 1079 -7.67 -1.51 6.59
C SER A 1079 -7.34 -2.30 5.32
N TRP A 1080 -8.01 -3.44 5.09
CA TRP A 1080 -7.83 -4.27 3.90
C TRP A 1080 -8.93 -4.03 2.85
N TRP A 1081 -9.81 -3.04 3.06
CA TRP A 1081 -10.88 -2.75 2.11
C TRP A 1081 -10.30 -2.04 0.88
N PRO A 1082 -10.64 -2.49 -0.34
CA PRO A 1082 -10.09 -1.91 -1.55
C PRO A 1082 -10.63 -0.49 -1.78
N GLY A 1083 -9.78 0.42 -2.25
CA GLY A 1083 -10.17 1.81 -2.50
C GLY A 1083 -10.29 2.68 -1.23
N LEU A 1084 -9.79 2.21 -0.08
CA LEU A 1084 -9.81 2.97 1.17
C LEU A 1084 -8.98 4.26 1.07
N GLU A 1085 -7.82 4.21 0.40
CA GLU A 1085 -6.99 5.40 0.13
C GLU A 1085 -7.75 6.47 -0.67
N GLN A 1086 -8.53 6.05 -1.67
CA GLN A 1086 -9.38 6.96 -2.45
C GLN A 1086 -10.50 7.55 -1.58
N ALA A 1087 -11.10 6.75 -0.69
CA ALA A 1087 -12.11 7.23 0.23
C ALA A 1087 -11.53 8.22 1.25
N GLU A 1088 -10.31 7.99 1.74
CA GLU A 1088 -9.61 8.85 2.71
C GLU A 1088 -9.19 10.20 2.10
N GLN A 1089 -8.79 10.19 0.83
CA GLN A 1089 -8.52 11.43 0.08
C GLN A 1089 -9.78 12.30 -0.05
N ASP A 1090 -10.94 11.67 -0.23
CA ASP A 1090 -12.21 12.38 -0.40
C ASP A 1090 -12.79 12.90 0.93
N ASP A 1091 -12.86 12.06 1.97
CA ASP A 1091 -13.31 12.46 3.31
C ASP A 1091 -12.67 11.58 4.40
N PHE A 1092 -11.50 12.03 4.85
CA PHE A 1092 -10.72 11.38 5.91
C PHE A 1092 -11.51 11.17 7.21
N ASN A 1093 -12.39 12.10 7.59
CA ASN A 1093 -13.13 12.00 8.85
C ASN A 1093 -14.23 10.94 8.75
N ALA A 1094 -14.96 10.89 7.62
CA ALA A 1094 -16.00 9.90 7.41
C ALA A 1094 -15.43 8.48 7.30
N THR A 1095 -14.36 8.26 6.52
CA THR A 1095 -13.72 6.95 6.39
C THR A 1095 -13.15 6.44 7.70
N ARG A 1096 -12.49 7.32 8.45
CA ARG A 1096 -11.96 7.01 9.76
C ARG A 1096 -13.08 6.64 10.73
N THR A 1097 -14.16 7.42 10.78
CA THR A 1097 -15.32 7.12 11.64
C THR A 1097 -15.95 5.77 11.28
N VAL A 1098 -16.05 5.42 9.99
CA VAL A 1098 -16.53 4.09 9.54
C VAL A 1098 -15.63 2.97 10.07
N SER A 1099 -14.30 3.14 9.98
CA SER A 1099 -13.35 2.17 10.52
C SER A 1099 -13.49 1.97 12.04
N GLU A 1100 -13.73 3.07 12.75
CA GLU A 1100 -13.86 3.11 14.20
C GLU A 1100 -15.18 2.49 14.67
N LEU A 1101 -16.29 2.76 13.96
CA LEU A 1101 -17.60 2.15 14.21
C LEU A 1101 -17.57 0.63 14.03
N ILE A 1102 -16.93 0.14 12.96
CA ILE A 1102 -16.80 -1.31 12.71
C ILE A 1102 -15.92 -1.97 13.76
N ALA A 1103 -14.81 -1.34 14.15
CA ALA A 1103 -13.95 -1.85 15.23
C ALA A 1103 -14.69 -1.89 16.58
N TRP A 1104 -15.46 -0.84 16.89
CA TRP A 1104 -16.30 -0.78 18.09
C TRP A 1104 -17.39 -1.87 18.09
N TRP A 1105 -18.03 -2.12 16.93
CA TRP A 1105 -19.06 -3.15 16.75
C TRP A 1105 -18.56 -4.54 17.13
N PHE A 1106 -17.42 -4.97 16.58
CA PHE A 1106 -16.88 -6.30 16.89
C PHE A 1106 -16.32 -6.41 18.31
N ARG A 1107 -15.92 -5.30 18.95
CA ARG A 1107 -15.42 -5.27 20.33
C ARG A 1107 -16.48 -5.61 21.39
N GLN A 1108 -17.77 -5.51 21.04
CA GLN A 1108 -18.88 -5.85 21.93
C GLN A 1108 -18.97 -7.38 22.18
N LEU A 1109 -18.46 -8.19 21.26
CA LEU A 1109 -18.35 -9.64 21.43
C LEU A 1109 -17.14 -10.01 22.28
N SER A 1110 -17.25 -11.11 23.03
CA SER A 1110 -16.12 -11.70 23.75
C SER A 1110 -15.20 -12.47 22.79
N ASP A 1111 -13.90 -12.55 23.13
CA ASP A 1111 -12.91 -13.25 22.28
C ASP A 1111 -13.24 -14.74 22.08
N ASP A 1112 -13.97 -15.34 23.02
CA ASP A 1112 -14.46 -16.73 23.01
C ASP A 1112 -15.86 -16.89 22.37
N ALA A 1113 -16.34 -15.91 21.60
CA ALA A 1113 -17.59 -16.00 20.85
C ALA A 1113 -17.56 -17.11 19.79
N ASP A 1114 -18.68 -17.81 19.63
CA ASP A 1114 -18.84 -18.88 18.64
C ASP A 1114 -18.90 -18.34 17.20
N ALA A 1115 -18.68 -19.23 16.24
CA ALA A 1115 -18.65 -18.87 14.82
C ALA A 1115 -20.00 -18.31 14.34
N ALA A 1116 -21.13 -18.79 14.88
CA ALA A 1116 -22.46 -18.30 14.53
C ALA A 1116 -22.65 -16.84 15.00
N SER A 1117 -22.24 -16.48 16.22
CA SER A 1117 -22.36 -15.10 16.72
C SER A 1117 -21.47 -14.12 15.96
N ARG A 1118 -20.22 -14.52 15.68
CA ARG A 1118 -19.32 -13.71 14.83
C ARG A 1118 -19.90 -13.54 13.42
N SER A 1119 -20.49 -14.59 12.86
CA SER A 1119 -21.07 -14.52 11.52
C SER A 1119 -22.36 -13.70 11.47
N ALA A 1120 -23.15 -13.63 12.54
CA ALA A 1120 -24.29 -12.71 12.62
C ALA A 1120 -23.85 -11.24 12.65
N MET A 1121 -22.83 -10.90 13.43
CA MET A 1121 -22.22 -9.56 13.44
C MET A 1121 -21.65 -9.17 12.06
N ARG A 1122 -21.01 -10.12 11.36
CA ARG A 1122 -20.49 -9.94 10.00
C ARG A 1122 -21.62 -9.75 8.99
N ASN A 1123 -22.68 -10.56 9.06
CA ASN A 1123 -23.80 -10.48 8.14
C ASN A 1123 -24.57 -9.16 8.26
N MET A 1124 -24.67 -8.59 9.47
CA MET A 1124 -25.24 -7.26 9.66
C MET A 1124 -24.45 -6.19 8.89
N ILE A 1125 -23.12 -6.15 9.04
CA ILE A 1125 -22.30 -5.16 8.31
C ILE A 1125 -22.32 -5.40 6.79
N ARG A 1126 -22.34 -6.67 6.35
CA ARG A 1126 -22.48 -6.98 4.91
C ARG A 1126 -23.80 -6.46 4.36
N ALA A 1127 -24.90 -6.67 5.09
CA ALA A 1127 -26.20 -6.15 4.71
C ALA A 1127 -26.22 -4.63 4.67
N THR A 1128 -25.59 -3.94 5.64
CA THR A 1128 -25.52 -2.47 5.63
C THR A 1128 -24.67 -1.93 4.50
N LEU A 1129 -23.58 -2.60 4.12
CA LEU A 1129 -22.78 -2.25 2.93
C LEU A 1129 -23.57 -2.45 1.63
N ILE A 1130 -24.27 -3.58 1.48
CA ILE A 1130 -25.11 -3.85 0.31
C ILE A 1130 -26.23 -2.80 0.20
N PHE A 1131 -26.86 -2.46 1.32
CA PHE A 1131 -27.88 -1.43 1.37
C PHE A 1131 -27.32 -0.05 0.98
N ALA A 1132 -26.20 0.35 1.58
CA ALA A 1132 -25.54 1.62 1.26
C ALA A 1132 -25.05 1.70 -0.21
N SER A 1133 -24.72 0.56 -0.82
CA SER A 1133 -24.20 0.45 -2.19
C SER A 1133 -25.21 0.80 -3.28
N LEU A 1134 -26.50 0.64 -2.98
CA LEU A 1134 -27.55 0.84 -3.97
C LEU A 1134 -27.85 2.32 -4.20
N GLY A 1135 -27.33 3.20 -3.34
CA GLY A 1135 -27.48 4.64 -3.42
C GLY A 1135 -28.94 5.06 -3.30
N ASP A 1136 -29.21 6.13 -2.56
CA ASP A 1136 -30.54 6.72 -2.69
C ASP A 1136 -30.63 7.37 -4.09
N PRO A 1137 -31.59 7.02 -4.97
CA PRO A 1137 -31.87 7.84 -6.17
C PRO A 1137 -32.18 9.30 -5.79
N GLN A 1138 -32.46 9.57 -4.51
CA GLN A 1138 -32.51 10.89 -3.90
C GLN A 1138 -31.15 11.43 -3.40
N GLU A 1139 -30.00 11.03 -3.97
CA GLU A 1139 -28.71 11.74 -3.80
C GLU A 1139 -28.38 12.69 -4.98
N ILE A 1140 -28.94 12.46 -6.18
CA ILE A 1140 -28.73 13.34 -7.36
C ILE A 1140 -29.74 14.49 -7.41
N VAL A 1141 -29.26 15.72 -7.21
CA VAL A 1141 -30.07 16.93 -7.42
C VAL A 1141 -30.37 17.03 -8.90
N ARG A 1142 -31.65 16.96 -9.26
CA ARG A 1142 -32.14 17.12 -10.64
C ARG A 1142 -33.22 18.17 -10.66
N GLY A 1143 -33.20 19.01 -11.68
CA GLY A 1143 -34.20 20.05 -11.84
C GLY A 1143 -34.22 20.60 -13.25
N ASN A 1144 -35.13 21.53 -13.50
CA ASN A 1144 -35.20 22.24 -14.77
C ASN A 1144 -35.11 23.74 -14.52
N VAL A 1145 -34.73 24.49 -15.56
CA VAL A 1145 -34.75 25.95 -15.49
C VAL A 1145 -36.19 26.43 -15.38
N PHE A 1146 -36.49 27.15 -14.30
CA PHE A 1146 -37.84 27.68 -14.04
C PHE A 1146 -38.01 29.04 -14.71
N VAL A 1147 -37.06 29.95 -14.50
CA VAL A 1147 -36.99 31.26 -15.15
C VAL A 1147 -35.62 31.37 -15.80
N ALA A 1148 -35.59 31.49 -17.12
CA ALA A 1148 -34.36 31.66 -17.88
C ALA A 1148 -33.77 33.08 -17.69
N PRO A 1149 -32.44 33.23 -17.66
CA PRO A 1149 -31.80 34.54 -17.63
C PRO A 1149 -31.99 35.29 -18.95
N ARG A 1150 -32.00 36.63 -18.91
CA ARG A 1150 -32.07 37.46 -20.12
C ARG A 1150 -30.76 37.49 -20.90
N VAL A 1151 -29.63 37.28 -20.21
CA VAL A 1151 -28.28 37.30 -20.77
C VAL A 1151 -27.48 36.15 -20.17
N VAL A 1152 -26.66 35.45 -20.95
CA VAL A 1152 -25.85 34.33 -20.47
C VAL A 1152 -24.41 34.79 -20.25
N LEU A 1153 -24.16 35.36 -19.07
CA LEU A 1153 -22.84 35.83 -18.64
C LEU A 1153 -22.48 35.24 -17.26
N PRO A 1154 -21.19 34.97 -16.98
CA PRO A 1154 -20.73 34.67 -15.63
C PRO A 1154 -21.16 35.76 -14.64
N GLY A 1155 -21.77 35.36 -13.52
CA GLY A 1155 -22.33 36.24 -12.50
C GLY A 1155 -23.85 36.43 -12.58
N GLU A 1156 -24.49 36.13 -13.71
CA GLU A 1156 -25.93 36.28 -13.88
C GLU A 1156 -26.72 35.29 -12.99
N ARG A 1157 -27.85 35.75 -12.44
CA ARG A 1157 -28.70 34.96 -11.54
C ARG A 1157 -30.02 34.60 -12.20
N PHE A 1158 -30.45 33.36 -12.03
CA PHE A 1158 -31.76 32.89 -12.51
C PHE A 1158 -32.32 31.80 -11.59
N ARG A 1159 -33.54 31.32 -11.87
CA ARG A 1159 -34.26 30.39 -10.98
C ARG A 1159 -34.40 29.02 -11.62
N VAL A 1160 -34.14 27.98 -10.84
CA VAL A 1160 -34.26 26.58 -11.23
C VAL A 1160 -35.20 25.86 -10.26
N LYS A 1161 -36.01 24.94 -10.76
CA LYS A 1161 -36.87 24.09 -9.94
C LYS A 1161 -36.16 22.77 -9.73
N LEU A 1162 -35.67 22.53 -8.53
CA LEU A 1162 -34.95 21.31 -8.15
C LEU A 1162 -35.91 20.33 -7.49
N ASN A 1163 -35.62 19.03 -7.62
CA ASN A 1163 -36.33 17.94 -6.94
C ASN A 1163 -36.20 17.98 -5.41
N ARG A 1164 -35.25 18.77 -4.87
CA ARG A 1164 -35.04 18.93 -3.43
C ARG A 1164 -34.36 20.25 -3.06
N ARG A 1165 -34.31 20.52 -1.76
CA ARG A 1165 -33.54 21.62 -1.18
C ARG A 1165 -32.03 21.39 -1.28
N VAL A 1166 -31.31 22.41 -1.71
CA VAL A 1166 -29.84 22.41 -1.79
C VAL A 1166 -29.31 23.63 -1.02
N LEU A 1167 -28.24 23.44 -0.26
CA LEU A 1167 -27.62 24.51 0.52
C LEU A 1167 -26.96 25.56 -0.40
N PRO A 1168 -27.01 26.86 -0.03
CA PRO A 1168 -26.24 27.90 -0.70
C PRO A 1168 -24.73 27.56 -0.77
N GLY A 1169 -24.14 27.78 -1.94
CA GLY A 1169 -22.72 27.55 -2.24
C GLY A 1169 -22.45 26.28 -3.06
N ASN A 1170 -23.38 25.32 -3.12
CA ASN A 1170 -23.17 24.10 -3.89
C ASN A 1170 -23.12 24.37 -5.40
N ARG A 1171 -22.25 23.63 -6.11
CA ARG A 1171 -22.12 23.73 -7.57
C ARG A 1171 -23.09 22.78 -8.27
N LEU A 1172 -23.79 23.30 -9.28
CA LEU A 1172 -24.67 22.54 -10.17
C LEU A 1172 -24.18 22.70 -11.61
N GLN A 1173 -24.52 21.76 -12.47
CA GLN A 1173 -24.26 21.80 -13.91
C GLN A 1173 -25.56 22.00 -14.66
N LEU A 1174 -25.55 22.91 -15.62
CA LEU A 1174 -26.63 23.13 -16.57
C LEU A 1174 -26.36 22.27 -17.81
N LEU A 1175 -27.33 21.45 -18.19
CA LEU A 1175 -27.29 20.58 -19.35
C LEU A 1175 -28.21 21.13 -20.46
N ASP A 1176 -27.68 21.22 -21.67
CA ASP A 1176 -28.46 21.51 -22.87
C ASP A 1176 -29.37 20.31 -23.24
N LEU A 1177 -30.25 20.48 -24.23
CA LEU A 1177 -31.16 19.48 -24.78
C LEU A 1177 -30.46 18.19 -25.22
N ASN A 1178 -29.17 18.28 -25.60
CA ASN A 1178 -28.33 17.14 -25.98
C ASN A 1178 -27.56 16.52 -24.79
N GLN A 1179 -27.90 16.87 -23.54
CA GLN A 1179 -27.23 16.44 -22.31
C GLN A 1179 -25.75 16.85 -22.19
N GLN A 1180 -25.32 17.86 -22.94
CA GLN A 1180 -23.97 18.44 -22.81
C GLN A 1180 -23.97 19.55 -21.76
N VAL A 1181 -22.85 19.70 -21.02
CA VAL A 1181 -22.72 20.75 -20.01
C VAL A 1181 -22.60 22.13 -20.68
N ALA A 1182 -23.63 22.95 -20.53
CA ALA A 1182 -23.71 24.31 -21.08
C ALA A 1182 -23.04 25.34 -20.16
N ALA A 1183 -23.23 25.21 -18.84
CA ALA A 1183 -22.71 26.15 -17.84
C ALA A 1183 -22.59 25.50 -16.45
N GLU A 1184 -21.68 26.03 -15.63
CA GLU A 1184 -21.60 25.73 -14.20
C GLU A 1184 -22.34 26.81 -13.39
N LEU A 1185 -23.10 26.36 -12.40
CA LEU A 1185 -23.97 27.18 -11.56
C LEU A 1185 -23.56 27.04 -10.10
N SER A 1186 -23.79 28.08 -9.31
CA SER A 1186 -23.68 28.06 -7.84
C SER A 1186 -25.03 28.37 -7.23
N VAL A 1187 -25.47 27.60 -6.24
CA VAL A 1187 -26.70 27.88 -5.50
C VAL A 1187 -26.49 29.12 -4.64
N VAL A 1188 -27.36 30.12 -4.79
CA VAL A 1188 -27.31 31.36 -4.01
C VAL A 1188 -28.30 31.30 -2.87
N ASP A 1189 -29.52 30.85 -3.14
CA ASP A 1189 -30.60 30.78 -2.17
C ASP A 1189 -31.65 29.73 -2.59
N HIS A 1190 -32.43 29.21 -1.65
CA HIS A 1190 -33.48 28.23 -1.89
C HIS A 1190 -34.80 28.64 -1.24
N SER A 1191 -35.83 28.81 -2.07
CA SER A 1191 -37.21 29.11 -1.69
C SER A 1191 -38.09 27.86 -1.93
N PRO A 1192 -39.25 27.71 -1.24
CA PRO A 1192 -40.13 26.54 -1.40
C PRO A 1192 -40.51 26.21 -2.85
N ASP A 1193 -40.62 27.24 -3.70
CA ASP A 1193 -41.06 27.07 -5.10
C ASP A 1193 -39.91 27.01 -6.11
N SER A 1194 -38.73 27.54 -5.78
CA SER A 1194 -37.58 27.61 -6.70
C SER A 1194 -36.25 27.89 -5.99
N THR A 1195 -35.15 27.43 -6.58
CA THR A 1195 -33.78 27.71 -6.13
C THR A 1195 -33.17 28.81 -7.00
N GLN A 1196 -32.63 29.86 -6.40
CA GLN A 1196 -31.87 30.88 -7.10
C GLN A 1196 -30.43 30.41 -7.29
N VAL A 1197 -29.96 30.42 -8.52
CA VAL A 1197 -28.63 30.00 -8.93
C VAL A 1197 -27.92 31.12 -9.67
N ARG A 1198 -26.59 31.17 -9.56
CA ARG A 1198 -25.71 32.11 -10.24
C ARG A 1198 -24.76 31.37 -11.18
N ILE A 1199 -24.63 31.83 -12.42
CA ILE A 1199 -23.67 31.28 -13.38
C ILE A 1199 -22.26 31.56 -12.89
N VAL A 1200 -21.45 30.53 -12.72
CA VAL A 1200 -20.03 30.63 -12.33
C VAL A 1200 -19.16 30.62 -13.58
N ASN A 1201 -19.45 29.71 -14.51
CA ASN A 1201 -18.69 29.55 -15.74
C ASN A 1201 -19.62 29.16 -16.89
N VAL A 1202 -19.38 29.70 -18.08
CA VAL A 1202 -20.12 29.37 -19.31
C VAL A 1202 -19.19 28.54 -20.19
N ILE A 1203 -19.54 27.28 -20.43
CA ILE A 1203 -18.71 26.34 -21.19
C ILE A 1203 -19.01 26.46 -22.69
N GLN A 1204 -20.27 26.71 -23.04
CA GLN A 1204 -20.71 26.89 -24.43
C GLN A 1204 -21.01 28.38 -24.71
N PRO A 1205 -20.15 29.09 -25.47
CA PRO A 1205 -20.40 30.49 -25.82
C PRO A 1205 -21.59 30.62 -26.79
N ASN A 1206 -22.45 31.63 -26.58
CA ASN A 1206 -23.67 31.95 -27.37
C ASN A 1206 -24.89 31.02 -27.20
N ILE A 1207 -24.99 30.25 -26.10
CA ILE A 1207 -26.19 29.44 -25.84
C ILE A 1207 -27.36 30.27 -25.30
N THR A 1208 -28.58 30.05 -25.82
CA THR A 1208 -29.82 30.62 -25.26
C THR A 1208 -30.46 29.64 -24.28
N ILE A 1209 -30.28 29.88 -22.98
CA ILE A 1209 -30.86 29.02 -21.93
C ILE A 1209 -32.39 29.11 -21.98
N ASN A 1210 -33.08 27.97 -22.08
CA ASN A 1210 -34.54 27.90 -22.00
C ASN A 1210 -35.00 27.02 -20.83
N SER A 1211 -36.31 26.97 -20.57
CA SER A 1211 -36.90 26.16 -19.48
C SER A 1211 -36.81 24.64 -19.66
N ARG A 1212 -36.38 24.17 -20.84
CA ARG A 1212 -36.18 22.75 -21.14
C ARG A 1212 -34.79 22.25 -20.77
N PHE A 1213 -33.88 23.14 -20.40
CA PHE A 1213 -32.54 22.76 -19.95
C PHE A 1213 -32.65 22.08 -18.58
N ALA A 1214 -31.92 20.98 -18.45
CA ALA A 1214 -31.87 20.24 -17.21
C ALA A 1214 -30.73 20.77 -16.34
N VAL A 1215 -30.92 20.72 -15.04
CA VAL A 1215 -29.93 21.09 -14.04
C VAL A 1215 -29.65 19.85 -13.22
N VAL A 1216 -28.38 19.46 -13.17
CA VAL A 1216 -27.94 18.30 -12.43
C VAL A 1216 -26.80 18.70 -11.52
N GLY A 1217 -26.82 18.24 -10.28
CA GLY A 1217 -25.70 18.46 -9.38
C GLY A 1217 -25.64 17.41 -8.30
N ARG A 1218 -24.49 17.38 -7.63
CA ARG A 1218 -24.30 16.56 -6.43
C ARG A 1218 -24.57 17.45 -5.21
N THR A 1219 -25.07 16.88 -4.13
CA THR A 1219 -25.26 17.58 -2.85
C THR A 1219 -23.94 17.92 -2.14
N ARG A 1220 -22.79 17.48 -2.66
CA ARG A 1220 -21.47 17.70 -2.05
C ARG A 1220 -20.90 19.07 -2.36
N ARG A 1221 -20.19 19.62 -1.36
CA ARG A 1221 -19.25 20.72 -1.51
C ARG A 1221 -18.00 20.26 -2.25
#